data_AF-A0A817A0Y5-F1
#
_entry.id   AF-A0A817A0Y5-F1
#
_cell.length_a   1.000
_cell.length_b   1.000
_cell.length_c   1.000
_cell.angle_alpha   90.00
_cell.angle_beta   90.00
_cell.angle_gamma   90.00
#
_symmetry.space_group_name_H-M   'P 1'
#
loop_
_entity.id
_entity.type
_entity.pdbx_description
1 polymer ?
#
loop_
_entity_poly.entity_id
_entity_poly.type
_entity_poly.pdbx_seq_one_letter_code
_entity_poly.pdbx_strand_id
1 'polypeptide(L)'
;LECSEQLGDLVKSIDPTLALSVYLRANIPMKVIQCFAETGQYQKIVLYAKKVNFQPDYIYLLRSIMRINPDQGVQFAQLLVQDSEPLADLTQVVDVFVEQNLTQQCTAFLLDALKNNREDQGHLQTRLLEMNLMQAPQVADAILGNNMFTHYDRPHIAKLCENAGLLQRALEHYTDIDDIKRVVVQTHLLNPEWLVNYFGRLSVDDCLECLKAMLQANIHQNLQVVVQIETKYHEQLGTEKFIDLFESFNSYEESAIDMDALHIEKEDPLLTPNVRSQSSPIIVCHGDLIAQETDVIVVCSSSKYLFKSICQAGGDSVSTSYNQQISGSPNAPIIIVEPAGKIASKKIYFLPWKTNSDQSILCKSIEDFVSLALEKAIDHKYRSIAFPAIGCGGFKCSIQLISRTMVRTVYSKLKTYQMSVSFVIQPDKKDIYDEFKKHIDELQPPPSSIILKTIATKLGKGMIEVEMGDITKQKVDVIVGSSSSGILREIIIKAAGKESRMAYDIELKSHPNSVLIAIPSGSLPCKQIFFVKWEPNDNEEILQQSLIDLISTVVQNVISHNFTSVAFPAIGCGKHACSVDIVVKTMVHEMKKHLIQRKLSWTVKFVVNDNQENVYDEFCKQVLTTEDGFHEATIYQLPVTWEKSAEHKTRFTLSTKVHEYQTIASNFDQAMKGKYTDIIKIERIQNERWYMQYLAHTKDFRKRLNMDTEKRLYHGCPEQAANTIIEDCFNRSYAGVNGTVYGVGVYFSSDATYSHGYTKPNANGERCMFLSRVLVGKTTKGNNKMKTRPLGFDSTTDEKHIFVTYHDAQAFAEYLITYK
;
A
#
# COMPACT_ATOMS: atom_id res chain seq x y z
N LEU A 1 -57.21 11.15 -77.67
CA LEU A 1 -56.80 9.93 -76.95
C LEU A 1 -57.46 9.98 -75.59
N GLU A 2 -58.30 8.98 -75.29
CA GLU A 2 -58.89 8.86 -73.95
C GLU A 2 -57.83 8.33 -72.97
N CYS A 3 -57.91 8.73 -71.70
CA CYS A 3 -57.00 8.22 -70.69
C CYS A 3 -57.38 6.76 -70.39
N SER A 4 -56.48 5.83 -70.68
CA SER A 4 -56.67 4.38 -70.48
C SER A 4 -55.40 3.72 -69.93
N GLU A 5 -55.53 2.49 -69.43
CA GLU A 5 -54.40 1.70 -68.91
C GLU A 5 -53.28 1.57 -69.94
N GLN A 6 -53.65 1.21 -71.17
CA GLN A 6 -52.74 0.96 -72.28
C GLN A 6 -51.97 2.22 -72.68
N LEU A 7 -52.64 3.38 -72.66
CA LEU A 7 -51.99 4.66 -72.94
C LEU A 7 -51.00 5.01 -71.82
N GLY A 8 -51.37 4.77 -70.57
CA GLY A 8 -50.48 4.98 -69.43
C GLY A 8 -49.25 4.07 -69.49
N ASP A 9 -49.40 2.78 -69.82
CA ASP A 9 -48.30 1.81 -69.88
C ASP A 9 -47.29 2.18 -70.97
N LEU A 10 -47.76 2.67 -72.12
CA LEU A 10 -46.89 3.16 -73.19
C LEU A 10 -46.09 4.41 -72.76
N VAL A 11 -46.75 5.36 -72.10
CA VAL A 11 -46.13 6.63 -71.66
C VAL A 11 -45.16 6.42 -70.48
N LYS A 12 -45.42 5.42 -69.62
CA LYS A 12 -44.64 5.14 -68.42
C LYS A 12 -43.14 4.92 -68.70
N SER A 13 -42.80 4.35 -69.85
CA SER A 13 -41.41 4.12 -70.27
C SER A 13 -40.63 5.41 -70.59
N ILE A 14 -41.34 6.52 -70.82
CA ILE A 14 -40.77 7.80 -71.26
C ILE A 14 -40.87 8.84 -70.15
N ASP A 15 -42.06 9.02 -69.57
CA ASP A 15 -42.30 9.98 -68.50
C ASP A 15 -43.25 9.38 -67.43
N PRO A 16 -42.72 8.95 -66.28
CA PRO A 16 -43.52 8.36 -65.20
C PRO A 16 -44.47 9.37 -64.54
N THR A 17 -44.20 10.68 -64.61
CA THR A 17 -45.07 11.73 -64.04
C THR A 17 -46.28 11.99 -64.94
N LEU A 18 -46.06 11.98 -66.25
CA LEU A 18 -47.13 12.08 -67.23
C LEU A 18 -48.01 10.81 -67.20
N ALA A 19 -47.39 9.63 -67.10
CA ALA A 19 -48.11 8.37 -66.95
C ALA A 19 -49.00 8.35 -65.68
N LEU A 20 -48.49 8.84 -64.54
CA LEU A 20 -49.27 9.01 -63.31
C LEU A 20 -50.53 9.86 -63.54
N SER A 21 -50.42 10.96 -64.30
CA SER A 21 -51.56 11.82 -64.64
C SER A 21 -52.58 11.12 -65.53
N VAL A 22 -52.13 10.27 -66.46
CA VAL A 22 -53.00 9.44 -67.31
C VAL A 22 -53.73 8.40 -66.47
N TYR A 23 -53.05 7.67 -65.58
CA TYR A 23 -53.67 6.67 -64.70
C TYR A 23 -54.68 7.28 -63.71
N LEU A 24 -54.41 8.47 -63.18
CA LEU A 24 -55.33 9.20 -62.30
C LEU A 24 -56.64 9.56 -63.01
N ARG A 25 -56.55 10.01 -64.26
CA ARG A 25 -57.73 10.35 -65.09
C ARG A 25 -58.47 9.12 -65.61
N ALA A 26 -57.74 8.01 -65.82
CA ALA A 26 -58.30 6.72 -66.19
C ALA A 26 -58.92 5.95 -64.99
N ASN A 27 -58.76 6.45 -63.77
CA ASN A 27 -59.20 5.83 -62.52
C ASN A 27 -58.71 4.37 -62.38
N ILE A 28 -57.39 4.15 -62.50
CA ILE A 28 -56.76 2.83 -62.36
C ILE A 28 -55.91 2.80 -61.08
N PRO A 29 -56.48 2.40 -59.92
CA PRO A 29 -55.84 2.61 -58.63
C PRO A 29 -54.49 1.90 -58.46
N MET A 30 -54.37 0.65 -58.95
CA MET A 30 -53.13 -0.13 -58.84
C MET A 30 -51.95 0.53 -59.55
N LYS A 31 -52.15 1.03 -60.78
CA LYS A 31 -51.10 1.68 -61.57
C LYS A 31 -50.71 3.04 -61.01
N VAL A 32 -51.68 3.79 -60.46
CA VAL A 32 -51.42 5.05 -59.75
C VAL A 32 -50.53 4.80 -58.52
N ILE A 33 -50.86 3.78 -57.71
CA ILE A 33 -50.10 3.42 -56.51
C ILE A 33 -48.68 2.97 -56.87
N GLN A 34 -48.54 2.14 -57.91
CA GLN A 34 -47.23 1.73 -58.40
C GLN A 34 -46.38 2.92 -58.87
N CYS A 35 -46.97 3.87 -59.60
CA CYS A 35 -46.28 5.09 -60.01
C CYS A 35 -45.89 5.99 -58.83
N PHE A 36 -46.73 6.10 -57.78
CA PHE A 36 -46.35 6.81 -56.56
C PHE A 36 -45.17 6.16 -55.85
N ALA A 37 -45.12 4.83 -55.80
CA ALA A 37 -44.01 4.10 -55.20
C ALA A 37 -42.71 4.26 -56.01
N GLU A 38 -42.77 4.15 -57.34
CA GLU A 38 -41.61 4.33 -58.23
C GLU A 38 -41.08 5.77 -58.25
N THR A 39 -41.95 6.77 -58.01
CA THR A 39 -41.55 8.19 -57.94
C THR A 39 -41.22 8.67 -56.53
N GLY A 40 -41.18 7.77 -55.54
CA GLY A 40 -40.81 8.11 -54.14
C GLY A 40 -41.87 8.90 -53.36
N GLN A 41 -43.11 8.98 -53.85
CA GLN A 41 -44.19 9.79 -53.28
C GLN A 41 -45.08 8.99 -52.31
N TYR A 42 -44.48 8.33 -51.33
CA TYR A 42 -45.15 7.32 -50.50
C TYR A 42 -46.29 7.86 -49.61
N GLN A 43 -46.19 9.10 -49.11
CA GLN A 43 -47.26 9.74 -48.34
C GLN A 43 -48.57 9.87 -49.12
N LYS A 44 -48.48 10.02 -50.45
CA LYS A 44 -49.66 10.14 -51.32
C LYS A 44 -50.35 8.81 -51.58
N ILE A 45 -49.68 7.68 -51.36
CA ILE A 45 -50.22 6.35 -51.58
C ILE A 45 -51.41 6.08 -50.65
N VAL A 46 -51.21 6.29 -49.35
CA VAL A 46 -52.26 6.09 -48.34
C VAL A 46 -53.41 7.09 -48.52
N LEU A 47 -53.10 8.36 -48.78
CA LEU A 47 -54.10 9.40 -49.02
C LEU A 47 -54.96 9.12 -50.26
N TYR A 48 -54.33 8.66 -51.35
CA TYR A 48 -55.04 8.32 -52.58
C TYR A 48 -55.90 7.06 -52.39
N ALA A 49 -55.34 6.00 -51.80
CA ALA A 49 -56.04 4.75 -51.50
C ALA A 49 -57.34 4.98 -50.69
N LYS A 50 -57.28 5.81 -49.64
CA LYS A 50 -58.46 6.22 -48.86
C LYS A 50 -59.47 7.02 -49.70
N LYS A 51 -59.01 7.95 -50.54
CA LYS A 51 -59.87 8.79 -51.39
C LYS A 51 -60.66 7.98 -52.43
N VAL A 52 -60.06 6.94 -53.00
CA VAL A 52 -60.71 6.07 -54.00
C VAL A 52 -61.31 4.80 -53.41
N ASN A 53 -61.29 4.64 -52.07
CA ASN A 53 -61.73 3.45 -51.35
C ASN A 53 -61.12 2.14 -51.90
N PHE A 54 -59.82 2.18 -52.24
CA PHE A 54 -59.07 1.05 -52.77
C PHE A 54 -58.03 0.59 -51.75
N GLN A 55 -57.95 -0.72 -51.48
CA GLN A 55 -56.98 -1.30 -50.56
C GLN A 55 -55.88 -2.05 -51.36
N PRO A 56 -54.70 -1.46 -51.55
CA PRO A 56 -53.55 -2.17 -52.13
C PRO A 56 -52.97 -3.20 -51.15
N ASP A 57 -52.21 -4.16 -51.68
CA ASP A 57 -51.34 -5.00 -50.84
C ASP A 57 -50.14 -4.17 -50.35
N TYR A 58 -50.31 -3.58 -49.17
CA TYR A 58 -49.31 -2.71 -48.55
C TYR A 58 -48.02 -3.46 -48.18
N ILE A 59 -48.08 -4.76 -47.88
CA ILE A 59 -46.90 -5.57 -47.53
C ILE A 59 -46.07 -5.87 -48.77
N TYR A 60 -46.72 -6.25 -49.87
CA TYR A 60 -46.03 -6.42 -51.15
C TYR A 60 -45.35 -5.11 -51.58
N LEU A 61 -46.05 -3.98 -51.42
CA LEU A 61 -45.51 -2.68 -51.75
C LEU A 61 -44.32 -2.31 -50.84
N LEU A 62 -44.43 -2.57 -49.54
CA LEU A 62 -43.34 -2.36 -48.58
C LEU A 62 -42.11 -3.20 -48.97
N ARG A 63 -42.27 -4.48 -49.31
CA ARG A 63 -41.17 -5.34 -49.80
C ARG A 63 -40.47 -4.73 -51.01
N SER A 64 -41.24 -4.20 -51.96
CA SER A 64 -40.69 -3.57 -53.17
C SER A 64 -39.93 -2.29 -52.84
N ILE A 65 -40.44 -1.45 -51.94
CA ILE A 65 -39.80 -0.19 -51.53
C ILE A 65 -38.50 -0.48 -50.78
N MET A 66 -38.52 -1.43 -49.84
CA MET A 66 -37.34 -1.81 -49.04
C MET A 66 -36.16 -2.27 -49.89
N ARG A 67 -36.42 -2.93 -51.03
CA ARG A 67 -35.37 -3.35 -51.98
C ARG A 67 -34.71 -2.19 -52.72
N ILE A 68 -35.42 -1.07 -52.88
CA ILE A 68 -34.95 0.09 -53.64
C ILE A 68 -34.32 1.12 -52.69
N ASN A 69 -35.01 1.45 -51.60
CA ASN A 69 -34.58 2.43 -50.62
C ASN A 69 -35.08 2.06 -49.21
N PRO A 70 -34.24 1.40 -48.38
CA PRO A 70 -34.57 1.00 -47.01
C PRO A 70 -35.00 2.16 -46.11
N ASP A 71 -34.36 3.33 -46.20
CA ASP A 71 -34.62 4.47 -45.32
C ASP A 71 -36.00 5.07 -45.57
N GLN A 72 -36.37 5.20 -46.85
CA GLN A 72 -37.73 5.62 -47.23
C GLN A 72 -38.76 4.53 -46.93
N GLY A 73 -38.36 3.26 -47.02
CA GLY A 73 -39.17 2.15 -46.58
C GLY A 73 -39.57 2.25 -45.10
N VAL A 74 -38.65 2.65 -44.21
CA VAL A 74 -38.95 2.84 -42.78
C VAL A 74 -40.05 3.89 -42.58
N GLN A 75 -39.96 5.02 -43.29
CA GLN A 75 -40.99 6.06 -43.22
C GLN A 75 -42.35 5.56 -43.74
N PHE A 76 -42.34 4.76 -44.81
CA PHE A 76 -43.56 4.15 -45.32
C PHE A 76 -44.15 3.12 -44.33
N ALA A 77 -43.31 2.29 -43.70
CA ALA A 77 -43.73 1.36 -42.65
C ALA A 77 -44.38 2.09 -41.46
N GLN A 78 -43.81 3.23 -41.04
CA GLN A 78 -44.39 4.06 -39.98
C GLN A 78 -45.78 4.59 -40.36
N LEU A 79 -45.96 5.06 -41.59
CA LEU A 79 -47.26 5.55 -42.07
C LEU A 79 -48.34 4.45 -42.09
N LEU A 80 -47.97 3.20 -42.31
CA LEU A 80 -48.92 2.08 -42.32
C LEU A 80 -49.44 1.70 -40.92
N VAL A 81 -48.69 2.05 -39.87
CA VAL A 81 -48.94 1.63 -38.48
C VAL A 81 -49.38 2.79 -37.57
N GLN A 82 -49.13 4.06 -37.96
CA GLN A 82 -49.40 5.24 -37.12
C GLN A 82 -50.89 5.59 -36.94
N ASP A 83 -51.79 5.15 -37.82
CA ASP A 83 -53.22 5.51 -37.76
C ASP A 83 -54.00 4.70 -36.69
N SER A 84 -55.11 5.25 -36.19
CA SER A 84 -55.99 4.60 -35.20
C SER A 84 -56.53 3.23 -35.66
N GLU A 85 -56.55 3.02 -36.97
CA GLU A 85 -56.83 1.76 -37.64
C GLU A 85 -55.60 1.43 -38.52
N PRO A 86 -54.75 0.47 -38.11
CA PRO A 86 -53.51 0.16 -38.83
C PRO A 86 -53.85 -0.44 -40.21
N LEU A 87 -53.14 0.03 -41.24
CA LEU A 87 -53.34 -0.39 -42.64
C LEU A 87 -52.58 -1.67 -42.99
N ALA A 88 -51.61 -2.05 -42.16
CA ALA A 88 -50.84 -3.28 -42.27
C ALA A 88 -50.61 -3.88 -40.90
N ASP A 89 -50.56 -5.21 -40.84
CA ASP A 89 -50.21 -5.92 -39.61
C ASP A 89 -48.74 -5.65 -39.26
N LEU A 90 -48.51 -5.26 -38.01
CA LEU A 90 -47.18 -4.88 -37.52
C LEU A 90 -46.19 -6.06 -37.59
N THR A 91 -46.64 -7.29 -37.37
CA THR A 91 -45.78 -8.48 -37.45
C THR A 91 -45.33 -8.73 -38.89
N GLN A 92 -46.25 -8.59 -39.86
CA GLN A 92 -45.92 -8.72 -41.28
C GLN A 92 -44.95 -7.63 -41.76
N VAL A 93 -45.08 -6.40 -41.24
CA VAL A 93 -44.13 -5.32 -41.53
C VAL A 93 -42.73 -5.67 -41.02
N VAL A 94 -42.63 -6.23 -39.80
CA VAL A 94 -41.35 -6.67 -39.20
C VAL A 94 -40.73 -7.83 -39.99
N ASP A 95 -41.53 -8.80 -40.44
CA ASP A 95 -41.05 -9.92 -41.26
C ASP A 95 -40.35 -9.42 -42.54
N VAL A 96 -40.86 -8.35 -43.17
CA VAL A 96 -40.21 -7.75 -44.36
C VAL A 96 -38.82 -7.22 -44.06
N PHE A 97 -38.60 -6.59 -42.90
CA PHE A 97 -37.27 -6.11 -42.50
C PHE A 97 -36.31 -7.27 -42.24
N VAL A 98 -36.78 -8.32 -41.56
CA VAL A 98 -35.99 -9.51 -41.21
C VAL A 98 -35.62 -10.31 -42.47
N GLU A 99 -36.56 -10.52 -43.39
CA GLU A 99 -36.33 -11.17 -44.69
C GLU A 99 -35.20 -10.51 -45.49
N GLN A 100 -34.99 -9.21 -45.32
CA GLN A 100 -33.98 -8.43 -46.04
C GLN A 100 -32.70 -8.16 -45.22
N ASN A 101 -32.56 -8.74 -44.02
CA ASN A 101 -31.46 -8.50 -43.09
C ASN A 101 -31.24 -7.01 -42.72
N LEU A 102 -32.32 -6.21 -42.70
CA LEU A 102 -32.28 -4.77 -42.41
C LEU A 102 -32.43 -4.48 -40.91
N THR A 103 -31.56 -5.05 -40.08
CA THR A 103 -31.68 -5.03 -38.60
C THR A 103 -31.62 -3.62 -38.01
N GLN A 104 -30.75 -2.74 -38.50
CA GLN A 104 -30.65 -1.36 -37.98
C GLN A 104 -31.93 -0.55 -38.25
N GLN A 105 -32.46 -0.66 -39.46
CA GLN A 105 -33.72 -0.02 -39.87
C GLN A 105 -34.91 -0.62 -39.12
N CYS A 106 -34.92 -1.95 -38.93
CA CYS A 106 -35.93 -2.65 -38.14
C CYS A 106 -35.93 -2.17 -36.69
N THR A 107 -34.75 -2.04 -36.07
CA THR A 107 -34.59 -1.52 -34.71
C THR A 107 -35.14 -0.11 -34.59
N ALA A 108 -34.79 0.81 -35.51
CA ALA A 108 -35.30 2.18 -35.49
C ALA A 108 -36.82 2.24 -35.64
N PHE A 109 -37.38 1.42 -36.54
CA PHE A 109 -38.82 1.29 -36.73
C PHE A 109 -39.53 0.76 -35.47
N LEU A 110 -39.05 -0.35 -34.92
CA LEU A 110 -39.63 -1.01 -33.75
C LEU A 110 -39.54 -0.16 -32.48
N LEU A 111 -38.48 0.64 -32.30
CA LEU A 111 -38.38 1.55 -31.16
C LEU A 111 -39.47 2.64 -31.19
N ASP A 112 -39.88 3.13 -32.37
CA ASP A 112 -41.00 4.07 -32.49
C ASP A 112 -42.36 3.36 -32.45
N ALA A 113 -42.49 2.19 -33.08
CA ALA A 113 -43.74 1.44 -33.13
C ALA A 113 -44.14 0.87 -31.75
N LEU A 114 -43.16 0.44 -30.96
CA LEU A 114 -43.36 -0.16 -29.64
C LEU A 114 -43.23 0.84 -28.49
N LYS A 115 -43.12 2.15 -28.76
CA LYS A 115 -42.88 3.20 -27.74
C LYS A 115 -43.89 3.26 -26.60
N ASN A 116 -45.07 2.67 -26.79
CA ASN A 116 -46.13 2.62 -25.78
C ASN A 116 -46.04 1.37 -24.87
N ASN A 117 -45.04 0.50 -25.08
CA ASN A 117 -44.78 -0.70 -24.29
C ASN A 117 -46.05 -1.52 -24.00
N ARG A 118 -46.82 -1.86 -25.05
CA ARG A 118 -48.07 -2.60 -24.88
C ARG A 118 -47.82 -4.11 -24.77
N GLU A 119 -48.64 -4.78 -23.95
CA GLU A 119 -48.54 -6.21 -23.69
C GLU A 119 -48.88 -7.08 -24.90
N ASP A 120 -49.84 -6.67 -25.72
CA ASP A 120 -50.23 -7.34 -26.97
C ASP A 120 -49.11 -7.37 -28.02
N GLN A 121 -48.04 -6.59 -27.81
CA GLN A 121 -46.88 -6.49 -28.68
C GLN A 121 -45.63 -7.17 -28.10
N GLY A 122 -45.77 -7.98 -27.04
CA GLY A 122 -44.65 -8.64 -26.36
C GLY A 122 -43.78 -9.54 -27.26
N HIS A 123 -44.39 -10.23 -28.24
CA HIS A 123 -43.64 -11.04 -29.21
C HIS A 123 -42.72 -10.19 -30.10
N LEU A 124 -43.13 -8.95 -30.42
CA LEU A 124 -42.32 -8.02 -31.21
C LEU A 124 -41.20 -7.39 -30.38
N GLN A 125 -41.45 -7.14 -29.10
CA GLN A 125 -40.39 -6.74 -28.16
C GLN A 125 -39.32 -7.83 -28.07
N THR A 126 -39.73 -9.10 -28.01
CA THR A 126 -38.83 -10.26 -27.99
C THR A 126 -37.99 -10.32 -29.26
N ARG A 127 -38.63 -10.21 -30.44
CA ARG A 127 -37.93 -10.21 -31.73
C ARG A 127 -36.94 -9.05 -31.87
N LEU A 128 -37.28 -7.86 -31.38
CA LEU A 128 -36.39 -6.70 -31.36
C LEU A 128 -35.11 -7.01 -30.58
N LEU A 129 -35.23 -7.59 -29.40
CA LEU A 129 -34.08 -7.92 -28.56
C LEU A 129 -33.27 -9.08 -29.14
N GLU A 130 -33.95 -10.13 -29.62
CA GLU A 130 -33.33 -11.29 -30.26
C GLU A 130 -32.45 -10.89 -31.47
N MET A 131 -33.00 -10.14 -32.42
CA MET A 131 -32.25 -9.73 -33.62
C MET A 131 -31.00 -8.90 -33.26
N ASN A 132 -31.10 -8.04 -32.25
CA ASN A 132 -29.98 -7.21 -31.81
C ASN A 132 -28.98 -8.02 -30.99
N LEU A 133 -29.39 -8.97 -30.15
CA LEU A 133 -28.46 -9.83 -29.41
C LEU A 133 -27.64 -10.73 -30.34
N MET A 134 -28.20 -11.14 -31.48
CA MET A 134 -27.48 -11.96 -32.46
C MET A 134 -26.51 -11.14 -33.32
N GLN A 135 -26.85 -9.89 -33.67
CA GLN A 135 -26.10 -9.12 -34.68
C GLN A 135 -25.37 -7.89 -34.11
N ALA A 136 -25.91 -7.28 -33.06
CA ALA A 136 -25.40 -6.04 -32.44
C ALA A 136 -25.63 -6.02 -30.91
N PRO A 137 -24.91 -6.86 -30.13
CA PRO A 137 -25.16 -7.01 -28.68
C PRO A 137 -25.12 -5.70 -27.89
N GLN A 138 -24.29 -4.73 -28.30
CA GLN A 138 -24.18 -3.42 -27.66
C GLN A 138 -25.48 -2.59 -27.78
N VAL A 139 -26.21 -2.74 -28.89
CA VAL A 139 -27.49 -2.05 -29.10
C VAL A 139 -28.56 -2.70 -28.22
N ALA A 140 -28.55 -4.04 -28.12
CA ALA A 140 -29.44 -4.74 -27.20
C ALA A 140 -29.19 -4.37 -25.73
N ASP A 141 -27.92 -4.27 -25.30
CA ASP A 141 -27.56 -3.83 -23.95
C ASP A 141 -28.09 -2.42 -23.65
N ALA A 142 -27.99 -1.49 -24.60
CA ALA A 142 -28.53 -0.13 -24.45
C ALA A 142 -30.06 -0.12 -24.35
N ILE A 143 -30.76 -0.94 -25.14
CA ILE A 143 -32.23 -1.05 -25.10
C ILE A 143 -32.68 -1.61 -23.74
N LEU A 144 -32.03 -2.69 -23.28
CA LEU A 144 -32.31 -3.33 -21.99
C LEU A 144 -31.98 -2.40 -20.82
N GLY A 145 -30.82 -1.73 -20.86
CA GLY A 145 -30.38 -0.81 -19.81
C GLY A 145 -31.28 0.42 -19.63
N ASN A 146 -31.95 0.87 -20.69
CA ASN A 146 -32.90 1.98 -20.64
C ASN A 146 -34.31 1.56 -20.19
N ASN A 147 -34.56 0.27 -19.90
CA ASN A 147 -35.86 -0.27 -19.48
C ASN A 147 -37.03 0.16 -20.40
N MET A 148 -36.79 0.20 -21.72
CA MET A 148 -37.79 0.68 -22.68
C MET A 148 -38.99 -0.27 -22.85
N PHE A 149 -38.81 -1.55 -22.50
CA PHE A 149 -39.77 -2.63 -22.73
C PHE A 149 -39.90 -3.55 -21.51
N THR A 150 -41.09 -4.13 -21.28
CA THR A 150 -41.34 -5.02 -20.13
C THR A 150 -42.07 -6.33 -20.46
N HIS A 151 -42.57 -6.51 -21.69
CA HIS A 151 -43.47 -7.62 -22.06
C HIS A 151 -42.84 -8.68 -22.97
N TYR A 152 -41.52 -8.67 -23.16
CA TYR A 152 -40.80 -9.69 -23.94
C TYR A 152 -40.57 -11.00 -23.16
N ASP A 153 -40.23 -12.07 -23.87
CA ASP A 153 -39.84 -13.37 -23.31
C ASP A 153 -38.50 -13.27 -22.58
N ARG A 154 -38.58 -13.03 -21.26
CA ARG A 154 -37.39 -12.82 -20.41
C ARG A 154 -36.46 -14.03 -20.40
N PRO A 155 -36.92 -15.29 -20.19
CA PRO A 155 -36.05 -16.46 -20.22
C PRO A 155 -35.29 -16.64 -21.54
N HIS A 156 -35.96 -16.44 -22.68
CA HIS A 156 -35.32 -16.54 -23.98
C HIS A 156 -34.23 -15.47 -24.18
N ILE A 157 -34.54 -14.22 -23.83
CA ILE A 157 -33.59 -13.10 -23.91
C ILE A 157 -32.41 -13.29 -22.96
N ALA A 158 -32.62 -13.81 -21.75
CA ALA A 158 -31.55 -14.08 -20.79
C ALA A 158 -30.48 -15.02 -21.38
N LYS A 159 -30.91 -16.10 -22.04
CA LYS A 159 -30.03 -17.07 -22.71
C LYS A 159 -29.23 -16.44 -23.84
N LEU A 160 -29.85 -15.55 -24.62
CA LEU A 160 -29.16 -14.82 -25.69
C LEU A 160 -28.15 -13.80 -25.15
N CYS A 161 -28.49 -13.08 -24.07
CA CYS A 161 -27.55 -12.19 -23.38
C CYS A 161 -26.33 -12.95 -22.89
N GLU A 162 -26.52 -14.15 -22.35
CA GLU A 162 -25.42 -14.99 -21.89
C GLU A 162 -24.51 -15.43 -23.04
N ASN A 163 -25.07 -15.93 -24.14
CA ASN A 163 -24.31 -16.30 -25.34
C ASN A 163 -23.53 -15.13 -25.94
N ALA A 164 -24.04 -13.90 -25.77
CA ALA A 164 -23.41 -12.67 -26.22
C ALA A 164 -22.35 -12.11 -25.23
N GLY A 165 -22.12 -12.77 -24.08
CA GLY A 165 -21.18 -12.33 -23.04
C GLY A 165 -21.69 -11.20 -22.15
N LEU A 166 -22.98 -10.84 -22.24
CA LEU A 166 -23.62 -9.81 -21.42
C LEU A 166 -24.18 -10.41 -20.13
N LEU A 167 -23.28 -10.91 -19.27
CA LEU A 167 -23.65 -11.72 -18.10
C LEU A 167 -24.51 -10.96 -17.07
N GLN A 168 -24.28 -9.65 -16.88
CA GLN A 168 -25.12 -8.83 -15.99
C GLN A 168 -26.57 -8.77 -16.51
N ARG A 169 -26.76 -8.61 -17.82
CA ARG A 169 -28.09 -8.63 -18.43
C ARG A 169 -28.70 -10.02 -18.38
N ALA A 170 -27.95 -11.08 -18.59
CA ALA A 170 -28.46 -12.43 -18.42
C ALA A 170 -29.03 -12.64 -17.01
N LEU A 171 -28.29 -12.24 -15.97
CA LEU A 171 -28.73 -12.33 -14.57
C LEU A 171 -29.98 -11.51 -14.25
N GLU A 172 -30.17 -10.32 -14.83
CA GLU A 172 -31.40 -9.52 -14.64
C GLU A 172 -32.67 -10.16 -15.20
N HIS A 173 -32.51 -11.11 -16.13
CA HIS A 173 -33.61 -11.71 -16.87
C HIS A 173 -33.85 -13.17 -16.53
N TYR A 174 -32.83 -13.88 -16.03
CA TYR A 174 -33.02 -15.22 -15.49
C TYR A 174 -33.93 -15.19 -14.27
N THR A 175 -34.87 -16.12 -14.26
CA THR A 175 -35.79 -16.38 -13.13
C THR A 175 -35.56 -17.76 -12.53
N ASP A 176 -34.89 -18.65 -13.27
CA ASP A 176 -34.56 -20.00 -12.83
C ASP A 176 -33.24 -19.99 -12.04
N ILE A 177 -33.27 -20.60 -10.85
CA ILE A 177 -32.14 -20.58 -9.92
C ILE A 177 -30.92 -21.33 -10.45
N ASP A 178 -31.10 -22.38 -11.25
CA ASP A 178 -29.98 -23.15 -11.79
C ASP A 178 -29.23 -22.35 -12.86
N ASP A 179 -29.95 -21.57 -13.67
CA ASP A 179 -29.35 -20.63 -14.61
C ASP A 179 -28.63 -19.47 -13.89
N ILE A 180 -29.23 -18.91 -12.83
CA ILE A 180 -28.60 -17.85 -12.03
C ILE A 180 -27.30 -18.36 -11.39
N LYS A 181 -27.32 -19.52 -10.71
CA LYS A 181 -26.13 -20.11 -10.08
C LYS A 181 -25.01 -20.35 -11.09
N ARG A 182 -25.35 -20.83 -12.29
CA ARG A 182 -24.38 -21.13 -13.34
C ARG A 182 -23.67 -19.89 -13.88
N VAL A 183 -24.35 -18.75 -13.91
CA VAL A 183 -23.77 -17.49 -14.41
C VAL A 183 -23.10 -16.67 -13.30
N VAL A 184 -23.69 -16.62 -12.10
CA VAL A 184 -23.21 -15.76 -10.99
C VAL A 184 -21.82 -16.15 -10.47
N VAL A 185 -21.41 -17.41 -10.67
CA VAL A 185 -20.06 -17.89 -10.30
C VAL A 185 -18.93 -17.26 -11.12
N GLN A 186 -19.23 -16.66 -12.29
CA GLN A 186 -18.24 -15.99 -13.15
C GLN A 186 -17.94 -14.57 -12.66
N THR A 187 -17.63 -14.41 -11.37
CA THR A 187 -17.48 -13.11 -10.69
C THR A 187 -16.43 -12.19 -11.29
N HIS A 188 -15.36 -12.72 -11.88
CA HIS A 188 -14.31 -11.95 -12.56
C HIS A 188 -14.80 -11.16 -13.79
N LEU A 189 -15.94 -11.54 -14.37
CA LEU A 189 -16.56 -10.88 -15.52
C LEU A 189 -17.70 -9.93 -15.09
N LEU A 190 -18.01 -9.87 -13.79
CA LEU A 190 -19.09 -9.08 -13.22
C LEU A 190 -18.52 -7.88 -12.46
N ASN A 191 -19.23 -6.75 -12.48
CA ASN A 191 -18.86 -5.61 -11.67
C ASN A 191 -19.21 -5.90 -10.18
N PRO A 192 -18.26 -5.80 -9.23
CA PRO A 192 -18.51 -6.15 -7.83
C PRO A 192 -19.62 -5.33 -7.16
N GLU A 193 -19.68 -4.03 -7.43
CA GLU A 193 -20.69 -3.13 -6.84
C GLU A 193 -22.09 -3.43 -7.40
N TRP A 194 -22.18 -3.71 -8.70
CA TRP A 194 -23.45 -4.14 -9.31
C TRP A 194 -23.89 -5.49 -8.75
N LEU A 195 -22.96 -6.44 -8.61
CA LEU A 195 -23.24 -7.78 -8.10
C LEU A 195 -23.80 -7.73 -6.67
N VAL A 196 -23.18 -6.95 -5.77
CA VAL A 196 -23.71 -6.74 -4.41
C VAL A 196 -25.15 -6.22 -4.46
N ASN A 197 -25.46 -5.25 -5.32
CA ASN A 197 -26.82 -4.70 -5.44
C ASN A 197 -27.83 -5.68 -6.06
N TYR A 198 -27.38 -6.57 -6.95
CA TYR A 198 -28.23 -7.58 -7.59
C TYR A 198 -28.78 -8.59 -6.56
N PHE A 199 -27.97 -8.99 -5.58
CA PHE A 199 -28.40 -9.91 -4.52
C PHE A 199 -29.54 -9.36 -3.66
N GLY A 200 -29.71 -8.03 -3.58
CA GLY A 200 -30.87 -7.41 -2.93
C GLY A 200 -32.20 -7.61 -3.66
N ARG A 201 -32.21 -8.16 -4.88
CA ARG A 201 -33.42 -8.48 -5.65
C ARG A 201 -33.83 -9.94 -5.56
N LEU A 202 -32.94 -10.81 -5.09
CA LEU A 202 -33.20 -12.25 -4.97
C LEU A 202 -34.03 -12.54 -3.72
N SER A 203 -34.75 -13.66 -3.72
CA SER A 203 -35.36 -14.17 -2.50
C SER A 203 -34.27 -14.62 -1.51
N VAL A 204 -34.62 -14.75 -0.23
CA VAL A 204 -33.67 -15.16 0.82
C VAL A 204 -33.06 -16.53 0.49
N ASP A 205 -33.87 -17.47 0.01
CA ASP A 205 -33.44 -18.84 -0.28
C ASP A 205 -32.60 -18.88 -1.57
N ASP A 206 -32.98 -18.13 -2.61
CA ASP A 206 -32.19 -18.02 -3.85
C ASP A 206 -30.83 -17.33 -3.61
N CYS A 207 -30.81 -16.33 -2.72
CA CYS A 207 -29.60 -15.65 -2.30
C CYS A 207 -28.60 -16.64 -1.69
N LEU A 208 -29.02 -17.45 -0.72
CA LEU A 208 -28.16 -18.43 -0.05
C LEU A 208 -27.66 -19.52 -1.01
N GLU A 209 -28.53 -20.02 -1.89
CA GLU A 209 -28.15 -21.00 -2.92
C GLU A 209 -27.11 -20.43 -3.91
N CYS A 210 -27.25 -19.15 -4.29
CA CYS A 210 -26.29 -18.46 -5.15
C CYS A 210 -24.94 -18.20 -4.45
N LEU A 211 -24.97 -17.72 -3.19
CA LEU A 211 -23.75 -17.50 -2.40
C LEU A 211 -22.99 -18.82 -2.18
N LYS A 212 -23.72 -19.91 -1.91
CA LYS A 212 -23.16 -21.25 -1.82
C LYS A 212 -22.49 -21.68 -3.12
N ALA A 213 -23.14 -21.48 -4.27
CA ALA A 213 -22.57 -21.79 -5.58
C ALA A 213 -21.30 -20.95 -5.85
N MET A 214 -21.31 -19.66 -5.51
CA MET A 214 -20.13 -18.78 -5.63
C MET A 214 -18.96 -19.27 -4.80
N LEU A 215 -19.19 -19.61 -3.52
CA LEU A 215 -18.15 -20.15 -2.66
C LEU A 215 -17.63 -21.50 -3.16
N GLN A 216 -18.51 -22.40 -3.62
CA GLN A 216 -18.11 -23.68 -4.24
C GLN A 216 -17.23 -23.50 -5.47
N ALA A 217 -17.49 -22.49 -6.29
CA ALA A 217 -16.74 -22.26 -7.51
C ALA A 217 -15.31 -21.74 -7.24
N ASN A 218 -15.17 -20.76 -6.36
CA ASN A 218 -13.86 -20.22 -5.94
C ASN A 218 -13.99 -19.38 -4.67
N ILE A 219 -13.68 -19.97 -3.51
CA ILE A 219 -13.78 -19.31 -2.20
C ILE A 219 -12.92 -18.04 -2.15
N HIS A 220 -11.61 -18.12 -2.42
CA HIS A 220 -10.70 -16.97 -2.25
C HIS A 220 -11.08 -15.76 -3.12
N GLN A 221 -11.55 -16.00 -4.34
CA GLN A 221 -11.95 -14.92 -5.25
C GLN A 221 -13.30 -14.32 -4.86
N ASN A 222 -14.23 -15.15 -4.38
CA ASN A 222 -15.63 -14.74 -4.18
C ASN A 222 -15.93 -14.32 -2.74
N LEU A 223 -15.07 -14.67 -1.77
CA LEU A 223 -15.30 -14.41 -0.35
C LEU A 223 -15.53 -12.92 -0.08
N GLN A 224 -14.66 -12.03 -0.58
CA GLN A 224 -14.80 -10.58 -0.36
C GLN A 224 -16.17 -10.04 -0.82
N VAL A 225 -16.69 -10.52 -1.96
CA VAL A 225 -18.00 -10.09 -2.48
C VAL A 225 -19.14 -10.72 -1.69
N VAL A 226 -19.02 -12.00 -1.31
CA VAL A 226 -20.00 -12.71 -0.49
C VAL A 226 -20.19 -12.03 0.86
N VAL A 227 -19.10 -11.60 1.52
CA VAL A 227 -19.26 -10.95 2.80
C VAL A 227 -19.67 -9.46 2.68
N GLN A 228 -19.37 -8.78 1.57
CA GLN A 228 -20.02 -7.47 1.28
C GLN A 228 -21.55 -7.59 1.11
N ILE A 229 -22.04 -8.68 0.52
CA ILE A 229 -23.48 -8.97 0.41
C ILE A 229 -24.07 -9.24 1.80
N GLU A 230 -23.37 -10.01 2.63
CA GLU A 230 -23.77 -10.24 4.01
C GLU A 230 -23.84 -8.94 4.82
N THR A 231 -22.78 -8.14 4.88
CA THR A 231 -22.80 -6.86 5.62
C THR A 231 -23.94 -5.96 5.19
N LYS A 232 -24.29 -5.93 3.89
CA LYS A 232 -25.35 -5.08 3.36
C LYS A 232 -26.77 -5.61 3.60
N TYR A 233 -26.96 -6.93 3.60
CA TYR A 233 -28.30 -7.55 3.65
C TYR A 233 -28.51 -8.49 4.86
N HIS A 234 -27.63 -8.47 5.86
CA HIS A 234 -27.70 -9.32 7.06
C HIS A 234 -29.04 -9.20 7.81
N GLU A 235 -29.62 -7.99 7.89
CA GLU A 235 -30.93 -7.77 8.52
C GLU A 235 -32.09 -8.50 7.80
N GLN A 236 -32.00 -8.70 6.48
CA GLN A 236 -33.06 -9.31 5.66
C GLN A 236 -32.88 -10.82 5.49
N LEU A 237 -31.63 -11.29 5.44
CA LEU A 237 -31.27 -12.68 5.15
C LEU A 237 -31.12 -13.53 6.43
N GLY A 238 -30.87 -12.88 7.57
CA GLY A 238 -30.74 -13.49 8.88
C GLY A 238 -29.30 -13.97 9.16
N THR A 239 -28.73 -13.48 10.25
CA THR A 239 -27.35 -13.74 10.69
C THR A 239 -27.05 -15.24 10.84
N GLU A 240 -28.00 -16.02 11.36
CA GLU A 240 -27.86 -17.47 11.56
C GLU A 240 -27.66 -18.24 10.26
N LYS A 241 -28.37 -17.88 9.18
CA LYS A 241 -28.25 -18.58 7.89
C LYS A 241 -26.90 -18.34 7.22
N PHE A 242 -26.30 -17.17 7.44
CA PHE A 242 -24.93 -16.87 6.99
C PHE A 242 -23.88 -17.60 7.80
N ILE A 243 -24.06 -17.70 9.12
CA ILE A 243 -23.20 -18.51 9.98
C ILE A 243 -23.24 -19.97 9.52
N ASP A 244 -24.42 -20.55 9.33
CA ASP A 244 -24.57 -21.92 8.81
C ASP A 244 -23.92 -22.08 7.43
N LEU A 245 -24.05 -21.07 6.55
CA LEU A 245 -23.42 -21.07 5.24
C LEU A 245 -21.89 -21.07 5.36
N PHE A 246 -21.29 -20.14 6.10
CA PHE A 246 -19.84 -20.06 6.27
C PHE A 246 -19.28 -21.28 7.03
N GLU A 247 -20.01 -21.81 8.02
CA GLU A 247 -19.66 -23.04 8.72
C GLU A 247 -19.74 -24.27 7.82
N SER A 248 -20.68 -24.33 6.86
CA SER A 248 -20.78 -25.44 5.90
C SER A 248 -19.57 -25.55 4.96
N PHE A 249 -18.77 -24.49 4.85
CA PHE A 249 -17.51 -24.46 4.10
C PHE A 249 -16.25 -24.54 5.00
N ASN A 250 -16.37 -24.83 6.31
CA ASN A 250 -15.27 -24.82 7.29
C ASN A 250 -14.03 -25.67 6.90
N SER A 251 -12.99 -25.04 6.34
CA SER A 251 -11.55 -25.31 6.63
C SER A 251 -10.58 -24.33 5.92
N TYR A 252 -9.85 -23.54 6.74
CA TYR A 252 -8.59 -22.80 6.50
C TYR A 252 -8.54 -21.63 5.50
N GLU A 253 -9.11 -20.47 5.85
CA GLU A 253 -8.51 -19.11 5.67
C GLU A 253 -9.50 -18.07 6.21
N GLU A 254 -9.22 -17.43 7.34
CA GLU A 254 -10.00 -16.28 7.82
C GLU A 254 -9.34 -14.98 7.36
N SER A 255 -9.84 -14.44 6.25
CA SER A 255 -9.90 -13.00 6.02
C SER A 255 -11.29 -12.51 6.40
N ALA A 256 -11.32 -11.51 7.29
CA ALA A 256 -12.36 -10.51 7.55
C ALA A 256 -13.73 -10.68 6.86
N ILE A 257 -14.81 -10.68 7.65
CA ILE A 257 -15.72 -9.53 7.76
C ILE A 257 -16.61 -9.66 9.01
N ASP A 258 -16.94 -8.47 9.48
CA ASP A 258 -17.78 -8.00 10.58
C ASP A 258 -19.18 -8.65 10.62
N MET A 259 -19.44 -9.45 11.67
CA MET A 259 -20.75 -9.99 12.06
C MET A 259 -21.03 -9.71 13.55
N ASP A 260 -20.76 -8.49 14.01
CA ASP A 260 -21.12 -8.03 15.37
C ASP A 260 -22.21 -6.94 15.36
N ALA A 261 -23.03 -6.88 14.31
CA ALA A 261 -24.31 -6.18 14.34
C ALA A 261 -25.47 -7.17 14.55
N LEU A 262 -25.93 -7.28 15.80
CA LEU A 262 -27.31 -7.52 16.28
C LEU A 262 -27.34 -8.50 17.46
N HIS A 263 -27.50 -7.98 18.69
CA HIS A 263 -28.65 -8.29 19.55
C HIS A 263 -28.58 -7.48 20.85
N ILE A 264 -29.58 -6.60 21.01
CA ILE A 264 -29.91 -5.89 22.24
C ILE A 264 -31.02 -6.67 22.97
N GLU A 265 -30.80 -6.87 24.27
CA GLU A 265 -31.76 -7.12 25.37
C GLU A 265 -32.50 -8.47 25.47
N LYS A 266 -32.18 -9.26 26.52
CA LYS A 266 -32.99 -9.32 27.76
C LYS A 266 -32.35 -10.15 28.90
N GLU A 267 -32.32 -9.53 30.08
CA GLU A 267 -32.41 -10.00 31.48
C GLU A 267 -31.61 -11.21 32.02
N ASP A 268 -30.81 -10.89 33.07
CA ASP A 268 -30.31 -11.74 34.17
C ASP A 268 -31.42 -12.62 34.80
N PRO A 269 -31.15 -13.79 35.45
CA PRO A 269 -30.21 -13.85 36.58
C PRO A 269 -29.43 -15.17 36.84
N LEU A 270 -28.26 -15.01 37.46
CA LEU A 270 -27.57 -15.92 38.41
C LEU A 270 -26.65 -17.07 37.90
N LEU A 271 -25.35 -16.87 38.21
CA LEU A 271 -24.28 -17.83 38.59
C LEU A 271 -23.74 -18.71 37.44
N THR A 272 -22.47 -18.70 37.00
CA THR A 272 -21.15 -18.44 37.63
C THR A 272 -20.06 -18.35 36.52
N PRO A 273 -18.81 -17.96 36.84
CA PRO A 273 -18.00 -17.08 36.00
C PRO A 273 -17.02 -17.82 35.08
N ASN A 274 -16.93 -17.39 33.82
CA ASN A 274 -15.67 -16.93 33.20
C ASN A 274 -15.91 -16.60 31.73
N VAL A 275 -15.06 -15.71 31.21
CA VAL A 275 -15.01 -15.19 29.83
C VAL A 275 -15.95 -13.99 29.59
N ARG A 276 -15.47 -12.79 29.94
CA ARG A 276 -15.95 -11.53 29.35
C ARG A 276 -15.16 -11.26 28.07
N SER A 277 -15.88 -11.06 26.98
CA SER A 277 -15.44 -10.43 25.74
C SER A 277 -14.72 -9.09 26.02
N GLN A 278 -13.62 -8.83 25.33
CA GLN A 278 -12.88 -7.58 25.45
C GLN A 278 -13.52 -6.51 24.56
N SER A 279 -14.47 -5.76 25.11
CA SER A 279 -14.65 -4.35 24.73
C SER A 279 -13.40 -3.57 25.14
N SER A 280 -12.85 -2.73 24.26
CA SER A 280 -11.65 -1.93 24.56
C SER A 280 -11.74 -1.26 25.94
N PRO A 281 -10.73 -1.40 26.83
CA PRO A 281 -10.80 -0.92 28.21
C PRO A 281 -10.72 0.62 28.32
N ILE A 282 -10.49 1.32 27.20
CA ILE A 282 -10.50 2.78 27.10
C ILE A 282 -11.55 3.17 26.07
N ILE A 283 -12.49 4.01 26.45
CA ILE A 283 -13.51 4.56 25.57
C ILE A 283 -13.55 6.08 25.65
N VAL A 284 -13.94 6.73 24.56
CA VAL A 284 -14.31 8.14 24.55
C VAL A 284 -15.79 8.25 24.18
N CYS A 285 -16.57 8.96 24.99
CA CYS A 285 -18.01 9.09 24.81
C CYS A 285 -18.44 10.57 24.81
N HIS A 286 -19.47 10.86 24.02
CA HIS A 286 -20.20 12.11 24.13
C HIS A 286 -21.17 12.01 25.31
N GLY A 287 -21.11 12.95 26.25
CA GLY A 287 -22.01 12.93 27.39
C GLY A 287 -21.71 13.94 28.48
N ASP A 288 -22.54 13.90 29.53
CA ASP A 288 -22.32 14.62 30.78
C ASP A 288 -21.63 13.69 31.78
N LEU A 289 -20.61 14.21 32.48
CA LEU A 289 -19.89 13.49 33.52
C LEU A 289 -20.81 13.11 34.69
N ILE A 290 -21.85 13.92 34.98
CA ILE A 290 -22.82 13.67 36.04
C ILE A 290 -23.64 12.39 35.78
N ALA A 291 -23.94 12.11 34.50
CA ALA A 291 -24.77 11.00 34.07
C ALA A 291 -23.99 9.69 33.86
N GLN A 292 -22.69 9.66 34.15
CA GLN A 292 -21.88 8.45 33.96
C GLN A 292 -22.10 7.44 35.09
N GLU A 293 -22.49 6.22 34.72
CA GLU A 293 -22.67 5.09 35.63
C GLU A 293 -21.34 4.35 35.93
N THR A 294 -20.25 5.09 36.07
CA THR A 294 -18.94 4.53 36.46
C THR A 294 -18.79 4.47 37.98
N ASP A 295 -17.92 3.62 38.50
CA ASP A 295 -17.65 3.57 39.94
C ASP A 295 -17.10 4.91 40.46
N VAL A 296 -16.24 5.57 39.68
CA VAL A 296 -15.61 6.84 40.08
C VAL A 296 -15.71 7.87 38.95
N ILE A 297 -16.12 9.10 39.27
CA ILE A 297 -15.92 10.26 38.38
C ILE A 297 -14.80 11.16 38.91
N VAL A 298 -13.95 11.61 37.99
CA VAL A 298 -12.83 12.49 38.31
C VAL A 298 -13.20 13.94 38.00
N VAL A 299 -13.03 14.83 38.96
CA VAL A 299 -13.36 16.25 38.82
C VAL A 299 -12.11 17.08 39.09
N CYS A 300 -11.72 17.90 38.11
CA CYS A 300 -10.69 18.91 38.32
C CYS A 300 -11.25 20.02 39.22
N SER A 301 -10.89 20.02 40.50
CA SER A 301 -11.41 20.97 41.49
C SER A 301 -11.01 22.41 41.22
N SER A 302 -9.95 22.61 40.44
CA SER A 302 -9.50 23.92 39.97
C SER A 302 -10.36 24.50 38.82
N SER A 303 -11.21 23.68 38.19
CA SER A 303 -12.18 24.13 37.19
C SER A 303 -13.45 24.64 37.86
N LYS A 304 -13.60 25.97 37.92
CA LYS A 304 -14.77 26.62 38.55
C LYS A 304 -16.11 26.16 37.97
N TYR A 305 -16.18 25.95 36.66
CA TYR A 305 -17.40 25.56 35.97
C TYR A 305 -17.78 24.10 36.25
N LEU A 306 -16.82 23.19 36.11
CA LEU A 306 -17.07 21.76 36.34
C LEU A 306 -17.34 21.48 37.82
N PHE A 307 -16.56 22.09 38.72
CA PHE A 307 -16.79 21.98 40.17
C PHE A 307 -18.19 22.48 40.56
N LYS A 308 -18.60 23.66 40.07
CA LYS A 308 -19.94 24.22 40.35
C LYS A 308 -21.06 23.33 39.80
N SER A 309 -20.90 22.81 38.59
CA SER A 309 -21.88 21.92 37.95
C SER A 309 -22.07 20.62 38.76
N ILE A 310 -20.98 19.99 39.20
CA ILE A 310 -21.00 18.79 40.04
C ILE A 310 -21.65 19.09 41.40
N CYS A 311 -21.29 20.20 42.05
CA CYS A 311 -21.90 20.63 43.31
C CYS A 311 -23.40 20.89 43.19
N GLN A 312 -23.86 21.49 42.09
CA GLN A 312 -25.29 21.73 41.85
C GLN A 312 -26.06 20.43 41.60
N ALA A 313 -25.47 19.48 40.87
CA ALA A 313 -26.07 18.16 40.66
C ALA A 313 -26.06 17.29 41.94
N GLY A 314 -25.01 17.43 42.75
CA GLY A 314 -24.81 16.73 44.01
C GLY A 314 -25.63 17.28 45.18
N GLY A 315 -26.09 18.53 45.09
CA GLY A 315 -26.72 19.25 46.19
C GLY A 315 -25.72 19.77 47.25
N ASP A 316 -26.25 20.38 48.30
CA ASP A 316 -25.43 21.03 49.36
C ASP A 316 -24.54 20.03 50.11
N SER A 317 -24.89 18.74 50.11
CA SER A 317 -24.16 17.66 50.78
C SER A 317 -22.77 17.43 50.18
N VAL A 318 -22.63 17.38 48.85
CA VAL A 318 -21.33 17.22 48.17
C VAL A 318 -20.43 18.45 48.43
N SER A 319 -21.01 19.65 48.34
CA SER A 319 -20.29 20.90 48.58
C SER A 319 -19.81 21.02 50.03
N THR A 320 -20.66 20.66 50.99
CA THR A 320 -20.34 20.69 52.42
C THR A 320 -19.25 19.67 52.77
N SER A 321 -19.36 18.44 52.25
CA SER A 321 -18.37 17.38 52.49
C SER A 321 -16.99 17.73 51.91
N TYR A 322 -16.96 18.28 50.69
CA TYR A 322 -15.71 18.78 50.10
C TYR A 322 -15.10 19.92 50.94
N ASN A 323 -15.90 20.91 51.32
CA ASN A 323 -15.45 22.07 52.10
C ASN A 323 -14.94 21.68 53.50
N GLN A 324 -15.54 20.67 54.13
CA GLN A 324 -15.10 20.15 55.42
C GLN A 324 -13.74 19.44 55.30
N GLN A 325 -13.55 18.60 54.27
CA GLN A 325 -12.29 17.88 54.05
C GLN A 325 -11.15 18.81 53.63
N ILE A 326 -11.39 19.80 52.75
CA ILE A 326 -10.36 20.78 52.37
C ILE A 326 -9.97 21.69 53.54
N SER A 327 -10.91 22.04 54.43
CA SER A 327 -10.61 22.85 55.62
C SER A 327 -9.73 22.08 56.62
N GLY A 328 -9.93 20.76 56.73
CA GLY A 328 -9.09 19.88 57.55
C GLY A 328 -7.74 19.52 56.92
N SER A 329 -7.62 19.59 55.59
CA SER A 329 -6.38 19.28 54.86
C SER A 329 -6.27 20.09 53.55
N PRO A 330 -5.81 21.36 53.63
CA PRO A 330 -5.84 22.31 52.50
C PRO A 330 -4.97 21.92 51.30
N ASN A 331 -3.98 21.03 51.51
CA ASN A 331 -3.02 20.58 50.51
C ASN A 331 -3.21 19.10 50.11
N ALA A 332 -4.41 18.54 50.35
CA ALA A 332 -4.68 17.16 49.96
C ALA A 332 -4.55 16.99 48.43
N PRO A 333 -3.79 16.00 47.93
CA PRO A 333 -3.61 15.79 46.50
C PRO A 333 -4.86 15.21 45.82
N ILE A 334 -5.79 14.66 46.60
CA ILE A 334 -7.08 14.15 46.18
C ILE A 334 -8.08 14.26 47.34
N ILE A 335 -9.31 14.69 47.04
CA ILE A 335 -10.43 14.72 47.99
C ILE A 335 -11.50 13.77 47.48
N ILE A 336 -11.96 12.86 48.34
CA ILE A 336 -12.90 11.80 47.97
C ILE A 336 -14.21 12.06 48.70
N VAL A 337 -15.28 12.23 47.92
CA VAL A 337 -16.62 12.58 48.43
C VAL A 337 -17.63 11.53 47.97
N GLU A 338 -18.62 11.26 48.83
CA GLU A 338 -19.77 10.44 48.47
C GLU A 338 -20.66 11.19 47.46
N PRO A 339 -21.15 10.53 46.42
CA PRO A 339 -22.12 11.10 45.51
C PRO A 339 -23.43 11.40 46.25
N ALA A 340 -24.17 12.40 45.79
CA ALA A 340 -25.53 12.67 46.24
C ALA A 340 -26.34 13.30 45.10
N GLY A 341 -27.63 13.53 45.32
CA GLY A 341 -28.49 14.17 44.32
C GLY A 341 -28.61 13.35 43.03
N LYS A 342 -28.29 13.97 41.89
CA LYS A 342 -28.45 13.39 40.55
C LYS A 342 -27.19 12.70 39.99
N ILE A 343 -26.16 12.51 40.81
CA ILE A 343 -24.88 11.90 40.38
C ILE A 343 -25.00 10.38 40.44
N ALA A 344 -24.83 9.71 39.29
CA ALA A 344 -25.03 8.27 39.16
C ALA A 344 -23.83 7.41 39.62
N SER A 345 -22.62 8.01 39.68
CA SER A 345 -21.39 7.29 40.04
C SER A 345 -21.30 6.98 41.53
N LYS A 346 -20.50 5.97 41.92
CA LYS A 346 -20.37 5.56 43.34
C LYS A 346 -19.46 6.46 44.16
N LYS A 347 -18.51 7.17 43.55
CA LYS A 347 -17.57 8.11 44.20
C LYS A 347 -17.20 9.28 43.32
N ILE A 348 -16.87 10.41 43.95
CA ILE A 348 -16.34 11.60 43.29
C ILE A 348 -14.92 11.87 43.77
N TYR A 349 -13.97 11.91 42.84
CA TYR A 349 -12.57 12.23 43.10
C TYR A 349 -12.28 13.66 42.66
N PHE A 350 -12.11 14.56 43.61
CA PHE A 350 -11.70 15.93 43.34
C PHE A 350 -10.18 16.05 43.40
N LEU A 351 -9.57 16.34 42.25
CA LEU A 351 -8.13 16.54 42.14
C LEU A 351 -7.83 17.99 41.72
N PRO A 352 -6.94 18.71 42.42
CA PRO A 352 -6.48 20.02 41.98
C PRO A 352 -5.52 19.86 40.79
N TRP A 353 -5.63 20.76 39.80
CA TRP A 353 -4.70 20.79 38.69
C TRP A 353 -4.48 22.22 38.20
N LYS A 354 -3.23 22.54 37.88
CA LYS A 354 -2.82 23.86 37.37
C LYS A 354 -2.07 23.69 36.06
N THR A 355 -2.35 24.59 35.13
CA THR A 355 -1.61 24.67 33.86
C THR A 355 -0.22 25.26 34.05
N ASN A 356 0.67 24.99 33.09
CA ASN A 356 2.01 25.56 33.01
C ASN A 356 2.31 25.94 31.54
N SER A 357 3.06 27.03 31.34
CA SER A 357 3.49 27.47 30.00
C SER A 357 4.56 26.57 29.38
N ASP A 358 5.34 25.85 30.20
CA ASP A 358 6.31 24.86 29.72
C ASP A 358 5.61 23.55 29.36
N GLN A 359 5.75 23.11 28.11
CA GLN A 359 5.09 21.92 27.58
C GLN A 359 5.53 20.62 28.28
N SER A 360 6.79 20.52 28.70
CA SER A 360 7.31 19.32 29.37
C SER A 360 6.73 19.18 30.78
N ILE A 361 6.68 20.30 31.52
CA ILE A 361 6.10 20.35 32.86
C ILE A 361 4.58 20.15 32.79
N LEU A 362 3.93 20.70 31.75
CA LEU A 362 2.51 20.51 31.50
C LEU A 362 2.16 19.04 31.24
N CYS A 363 2.92 18.35 30.38
CA CYS A 363 2.71 16.91 30.14
C CYS A 363 2.88 16.12 31.44
N LYS A 364 3.94 16.41 32.19
CA LYS A 364 4.23 15.70 33.43
C LYS A 364 3.13 15.90 34.48
N SER A 365 2.58 17.11 34.61
CA SER A 365 1.50 17.37 35.57
C SER A 365 0.19 16.66 35.22
N ILE A 366 -0.08 16.43 33.93
CA ILE A 366 -1.25 15.66 33.47
C ILE A 366 -1.04 14.17 33.70
N GLU A 367 0.16 13.66 33.43
CA GLU A 367 0.53 12.27 33.75
C GLU A 367 0.31 11.97 35.23
N ASP A 368 0.79 12.88 36.10
CA ASP A 368 0.67 12.73 37.55
C ASP A 368 -0.79 12.83 38.00
N PHE A 369 -1.59 13.72 37.40
CA PHE A 369 -3.04 13.83 37.65
C PHE A 369 -3.79 12.53 37.33
N VAL A 370 -3.58 11.99 36.13
CA VAL A 370 -4.26 10.78 35.66
C VAL A 370 -3.80 9.56 36.46
N SER A 371 -2.48 9.46 36.72
CA SER A 371 -1.90 8.35 37.48
C SER A 371 -2.42 8.31 38.91
N LEU A 372 -2.49 9.45 39.59
CA LEU A 372 -2.99 9.50 40.97
C LEU A 372 -4.44 9.04 41.09
N ALA A 373 -5.31 9.48 40.17
CA ALA A 373 -6.72 9.08 40.16
C ALA A 373 -6.89 7.58 39.89
N LEU A 374 -6.14 7.03 38.93
CA LEU A 374 -6.16 5.60 38.62
C LEU A 374 -5.64 4.76 39.80
N GLU A 375 -4.49 5.12 40.36
CA GLU A 375 -3.89 4.40 41.49
C GLU A 375 -4.83 4.37 42.70
N LYS A 376 -5.49 5.49 43.02
CA LYS A 376 -6.48 5.54 44.09
C LYS A 376 -7.73 4.71 43.80
N ALA A 377 -8.19 4.68 42.55
CA ALA A 377 -9.33 3.84 42.18
C ALA A 377 -8.98 2.34 42.26
N ILE A 378 -7.75 1.97 41.88
CA ILE A 378 -7.21 0.61 41.99
C ILE A 378 -7.07 0.20 43.47
N ASP A 379 -6.51 1.06 44.32
CA ASP A 379 -6.38 0.82 45.77
C ASP A 379 -7.76 0.51 46.40
N HIS A 380 -8.79 1.25 45.98
CA HIS A 380 -10.17 1.04 46.43
C HIS A 380 -10.91 -0.08 45.69
N LYS A 381 -10.24 -0.81 44.79
CA LYS A 381 -10.76 -1.95 44.02
C LYS A 381 -11.96 -1.62 43.13
N TYR A 382 -12.04 -0.38 42.65
CA TYR A 382 -13.03 0.00 41.63
C TYR A 382 -12.65 -0.55 40.26
N ARG A 383 -13.65 -0.74 39.39
CA ARG A 383 -13.48 -1.36 38.06
C ARG A 383 -13.73 -0.38 36.92
N SER A 384 -14.29 0.79 37.20
CA SER A 384 -14.56 1.82 36.20
C SER A 384 -14.32 3.24 36.70
N ILE A 385 -13.74 4.09 35.85
CA ILE A 385 -13.44 5.49 36.16
C ILE A 385 -13.65 6.39 34.94
N ALA A 386 -14.27 7.54 35.15
CA ALA A 386 -14.54 8.52 34.11
C ALA A 386 -13.71 9.81 34.31
N PHE A 387 -13.02 10.23 33.25
CA PHE A 387 -12.24 11.47 33.20
C PHE A 387 -12.88 12.51 32.28
N PRO A 388 -12.88 13.79 32.66
CA PRO A 388 -13.20 14.89 31.75
C PRO A 388 -11.97 15.23 30.89
N ALA A 389 -12.18 15.94 29.76
CA ALA A 389 -11.08 16.52 28.98
C ALA A 389 -10.45 17.74 29.66
N ILE A 390 -9.53 17.47 30.60
CA ILE A 390 -8.88 18.49 31.43
C ILE A 390 -7.87 19.27 30.61
N GLY A 391 -7.93 20.60 30.63
CA GLY A 391 -6.97 21.46 29.93
C GLY A 391 -7.40 21.86 28.51
N CYS A 392 -8.32 21.12 27.89
CA CYS A 392 -8.84 21.39 26.54
C CYS A 392 -9.89 22.52 26.47
N GLY A 393 -10.32 23.06 27.62
CA GLY A 393 -11.29 24.15 27.72
C GLY A 393 -10.65 25.51 28.07
N GLY A 394 -11.15 26.16 29.12
CA GLY A 394 -10.74 27.52 29.54
C GLY A 394 -9.26 27.71 29.93
N PHE A 395 -8.44 26.65 29.91
CA PHE A 395 -7.00 26.70 30.17
C PHE A 395 -6.17 26.93 28.89
N LYS A 396 -6.78 26.96 27.70
CA LYS A 396 -6.13 27.24 26.39
C LYS A 396 -4.89 26.38 26.08
N CYS A 397 -4.85 25.14 26.59
CA CYS A 397 -3.77 24.21 26.28
C CYS A 397 -3.99 23.56 24.91
N SER A 398 -2.93 23.05 24.29
CA SER A 398 -3.04 22.32 23.01
C SER A 398 -3.85 21.04 23.20
N ILE A 399 -5.02 20.95 22.55
CA ILE A 399 -5.93 19.78 22.61
C ILE A 399 -5.16 18.51 22.27
N GLN A 400 -4.36 18.52 21.20
CA GLN A 400 -3.49 17.42 20.77
C GLN A 400 -2.49 16.99 21.85
N LEU A 401 -1.87 17.94 22.54
CA LEU A 401 -0.88 17.61 23.57
C LEU A 401 -1.57 16.96 24.79
N ILE A 402 -2.72 17.51 25.20
CA ILE A 402 -3.49 17.01 26.33
C ILE A 402 -4.06 15.61 26.03
N SER A 403 -4.80 15.46 24.93
CA SER A 403 -5.48 14.22 24.57
C SER A 403 -4.48 13.08 24.43
N ARG A 404 -3.38 13.31 23.72
CA ARG A 404 -2.29 12.34 23.58
C ARG A 404 -1.67 11.94 24.92
N THR A 405 -1.44 12.91 25.81
CA THR A 405 -0.80 12.64 27.11
C THR A 405 -1.75 11.86 28.02
N MET A 406 -3.02 12.25 28.10
CA MET A 406 -4.03 11.56 28.92
C MET A 406 -4.24 10.13 28.43
N VAL A 407 -4.50 9.92 27.13
CA VAL A 407 -4.76 8.59 26.56
C VAL A 407 -3.54 7.67 26.73
N ARG A 408 -2.32 8.16 26.45
CA ARG A 408 -1.10 7.34 26.63
C ARG A 408 -0.84 6.98 28.09
N THR A 409 -1.10 7.90 29.02
CA THR A 409 -0.94 7.62 30.45
C THR A 409 -1.90 6.53 30.91
N VAL A 410 -3.18 6.64 30.51
CA VAL A 410 -4.19 5.61 30.81
C VAL A 410 -3.79 4.28 30.19
N TYR A 411 -3.48 4.26 28.89
CA TYR A 411 -3.09 3.05 28.17
C TYR A 411 -1.88 2.35 28.82
N SER A 412 -0.87 3.12 29.22
CA SER A 412 0.30 2.59 29.95
C SER A 412 -0.07 1.94 31.28
N LYS A 413 -0.97 2.55 32.07
CA LYS A 413 -1.38 2.04 33.38
C LYS A 413 -2.30 0.82 33.28
N LEU A 414 -3.16 0.75 32.27
CA LEU A 414 -4.07 -0.37 32.04
C LEU A 414 -3.36 -1.65 31.55
N LYS A 415 -2.09 -1.57 31.12
CA LYS A 415 -1.27 -2.79 30.88
C LYS A 415 -1.08 -3.64 32.13
N THR A 416 -1.12 -3.01 33.31
CA THR A 416 -0.85 -3.68 34.59
C THR A 416 -2.14 -3.97 35.36
N TYR A 417 -3.23 -3.25 35.08
CA TYR A 417 -4.46 -3.29 35.87
C TYR A 417 -5.71 -3.34 34.99
N GLN A 418 -6.64 -4.23 35.32
CA GLN A 418 -7.89 -4.40 34.58
C GLN A 418 -8.95 -3.42 35.10
N MET A 419 -9.09 -2.28 34.42
CA MET A 419 -10.05 -1.22 34.75
C MET A 419 -10.60 -0.60 33.46
N SER A 420 -11.90 -0.28 33.45
CA SER A 420 -12.55 0.44 32.36
C SER A 420 -12.39 1.94 32.56
N VAL A 421 -11.88 2.65 31.56
CA VAL A 421 -11.64 4.10 31.63
C VAL A 421 -12.42 4.80 30.52
N SER A 422 -13.26 5.78 30.90
CA SER A 422 -14.00 6.59 29.94
C SER A 422 -13.51 8.04 29.94
N PHE A 423 -13.27 8.60 28.75
CA PHE A 423 -13.10 10.03 28.55
C PHE A 423 -14.44 10.62 28.11
N VAL A 424 -14.99 11.49 28.96
CA VAL A 424 -16.34 12.04 28.78
C VAL A 424 -16.23 13.45 28.24
N ILE A 425 -16.68 13.62 27.01
CA ILE A 425 -16.59 14.88 26.26
C ILE A 425 -17.99 15.42 26.05
N GLN A 426 -18.20 16.72 26.27
CA GLN A 426 -19.51 17.32 26.04
C GLN A 426 -19.91 17.19 24.55
N PRO A 427 -21.18 16.91 24.22
CA PRO A 427 -21.63 16.70 22.84
C PRO A 427 -21.31 17.84 21.87
N ASP A 428 -21.23 19.09 22.36
CA ASP A 428 -20.91 20.28 21.57
C ASP A 428 -19.41 20.44 21.26
N LYS A 429 -18.54 19.55 21.78
CA LYS A 429 -17.07 19.60 21.63
C LYS A 429 -16.55 18.46 20.75
N LYS A 430 -17.05 18.42 19.52
CA LYS A 430 -16.70 17.38 18.54
C LYS A 430 -15.21 17.34 18.21
N ASP A 431 -14.55 18.50 18.13
CA ASP A 431 -13.11 18.62 17.90
C ASP A 431 -12.26 17.94 18.99
N ILE A 432 -12.66 18.09 20.26
CA ILE A 432 -11.99 17.42 21.38
C ILE A 432 -12.27 15.91 21.34
N TYR A 433 -13.52 15.53 21.05
CA TYR A 433 -13.91 14.12 20.94
C TYR A 433 -13.13 13.41 19.84
N ASP A 434 -13.08 13.99 18.64
CA ASP A 434 -12.41 13.43 17.47
C ASP A 434 -10.89 13.27 17.75
N GLU A 435 -10.25 14.21 18.45
CA GLU A 435 -8.82 14.09 18.78
C GLU A 435 -8.53 13.03 19.86
N PHE A 436 -9.39 12.90 20.87
CA PHE A 436 -9.29 11.80 21.84
C PHE A 436 -9.56 10.44 21.17
N LYS A 437 -10.58 10.37 20.29
CA LYS A 437 -10.93 9.17 19.54
C LYS A 437 -9.79 8.76 18.63
N LYS A 438 -9.25 9.69 17.85
CA LYS A 438 -8.07 9.48 17.02
C LYS A 438 -6.89 8.91 17.80
N HIS A 439 -6.55 9.45 18.98
CA HIS A 439 -5.45 8.89 19.77
C HIS A 439 -5.75 7.54 20.43
N ILE A 440 -7.03 7.25 20.70
CA ILE A 440 -7.46 5.92 21.16
C ILE A 440 -7.37 4.93 20.00
N ASP A 441 -7.86 5.30 18.82
CA ASP A 441 -7.83 4.50 17.58
C ASP A 441 -6.38 4.27 17.11
N GLU A 442 -5.49 5.27 17.22
CA GLU A 442 -4.04 5.14 16.97
C GLU A 442 -3.35 4.14 17.91
N LEU A 443 -3.94 3.87 19.07
CA LEU A 443 -3.43 2.94 20.08
C LEU A 443 -4.20 1.61 20.13
N GLN A 444 -5.28 1.49 19.36
CA GLN A 444 -6.03 0.25 19.17
C GLN A 444 -5.56 -0.41 17.87
N PRO A 445 -5.21 -1.70 17.89
CA PRO A 445 -4.91 -2.41 16.66
C PRO A 445 -6.18 -2.52 15.79
N PRO A 446 -6.07 -2.47 14.45
CA PRO A 446 -7.21 -2.57 13.55
C PRO A 446 -8.00 -3.88 13.77
N PRO A 447 -9.34 -3.88 13.69
CA PRO A 447 -10.14 -5.09 13.82
C PRO A 447 -9.86 -5.99 12.61
N SER A 448 -9.48 -7.25 12.90
CA SER A 448 -8.82 -8.23 12.02
C SER A 448 -7.31 -8.01 11.74
N SER A 449 -6.52 -7.94 12.80
CA SER A 449 -5.21 -8.60 12.79
C SER A 449 -5.30 -9.90 13.58
N ILE A 450 -5.53 -11.00 12.86
CA ILE A 450 -4.61 -12.12 13.08
C ILE A 450 -3.24 -11.46 13.00
N ILE A 451 -2.50 -11.38 14.10
CA ILE A 451 -1.07 -11.12 14.00
C ILE A 451 -0.57 -12.32 13.21
N LEU A 452 -0.61 -12.23 11.87
CA LEU A 452 0.14 -13.09 11.00
C LEU A 452 1.53 -12.90 11.54
N LYS A 453 2.04 -13.87 12.29
CA LYS A 453 3.40 -13.78 12.81
C LYS A 453 4.39 -13.69 11.66
N THR A 454 3.97 -14.01 10.44
CA THR A 454 4.81 -13.90 9.26
C THR A 454 3.99 -13.40 8.07
N ILE A 455 4.47 -12.35 7.39
CA ILE A 455 3.99 -11.90 6.08
C ILE A 455 5.08 -12.16 5.05
N ALA A 456 4.74 -12.68 3.87
CA ALA A 456 5.69 -12.98 2.82
C ALA A 456 5.25 -12.40 1.47
N THR A 457 6.20 -11.97 0.66
CA THR A 457 5.96 -11.49 -0.71
C THR A 457 7.06 -11.97 -1.64
N LYS A 458 6.66 -12.53 -2.78
CA LYS A 458 7.59 -12.99 -3.82
C LYS A 458 7.97 -11.84 -4.74
N LEU A 459 9.27 -11.65 -4.98
CA LEU A 459 9.83 -10.60 -5.82
C LEU A 459 10.77 -11.22 -6.86
N GLY A 460 10.26 -11.40 -8.08
CA GLY A 460 10.98 -12.13 -9.12
C GLY A 460 11.26 -13.58 -8.71
N LYS A 461 12.54 -13.91 -8.51
CA LYS A 461 12.98 -15.24 -8.03
C LYS A 461 13.15 -15.32 -6.50
N GLY A 462 13.19 -14.18 -5.82
CA GLY A 462 13.41 -14.11 -4.38
C GLY A 462 12.11 -13.93 -3.59
N MET A 463 12.24 -14.00 -2.26
CA MET A 463 11.16 -13.86 -1.30
C MET A 463 11.59 -12.89 -0.19
N ILE A 464 10.72 -11.94 0.16
CA ILE A 464 10.87 -11.11 1.36
C ILE A 464 9.79 -11.52 2.35
N GLU A 465 10.17 -11.73 3.60
CA GLU A 465 9.30 -12.08 4.70
C GLU A 465 9.50 -11.08 5.84
N VAL A 466 8.44 -10.79 6.59
CA VAL A 466 8.48 -10.07 7.86
C VAL A 466 7.93 -11.03 8.90
N GLU A 467 8.64 -11.24 10.01
CA GLU A 467 8.25 -12.15 11.08
C GLU A 467 8.25 -11.44 12.44
N MET A 468 7.17 -11.57 13.20
CA MET A 468 7.12 -11.20 14.61
C MET A 468 7.66 -12.37 15.44
N GLY A 469 8.82 -12.18 16.06
CA GLY A 469 9.44 -13.23 16.85
C GLY A 469 10.88 -12.98 17.28
N ASP A 470 11.52 -14.07 17.70
CA ASP A 470 12.89 -14.08 18.21
C ASP A 470 13.87 -14.38 17.07
N ILE A 471 14.75 -13.43 16.78
CA ILE A 471 15.75 -13.54 15.73
C ILE A 471 16.71 -14.73 15.93
N THR A 472 16.88 -15.20 17.18
CA THR A 472 17.77 -16.34 17.48
C THR A 472 17.17 -17.69 17.06
N LYS A 473 15.88 -17.75 16.73
CA LYS A 473 15.19 -18.98 16.30
C LYS A 473 15.14 -19.16 14.79
N GLN A 474 15.72 -18.21 14.03
CA GLN A 474 15.56 -18.13 12.58
C GLN A 474 16.44 -19.14 11.84
N LYS A 475 15.79 -19.95 10.99
CA LYS A 475 16.44 -20.94 10.12
C LYS A 475 16.83 -20.29 8.80
N VAL A 476 17.98 -19.63 8.78
CA VAL A 476 18.54 -18.91 7.62
C VAL A 476 20.03 -19.15 7.53
N ASP A 477 20.66 -18.89 6.39
CA ASP A 477 22.10 -18.99 6.27
C ASP A 477 22.80 -17.95 7.16
N VAL A 478 22.28 -16.73 7.21
CA VAL A 478 22.88 -15.61 7.96
C VAL A 478 21.88 -14.93 8.89
N ILE A 479 22.23 -14.81 10.18
CA ILE A 479 21.53 -13.93 11.13
C ILE A 479 22.31 -12.62 11.26
N VAL A 480 21.64 -11.49 11.05
CA VAL A 480 22.23 -10.17 11.25
C VAL A 480 21.98 -9.72 12.69
N GLY A 481 23.01 -9.22 13.35
CA GLY A 481 22.93 -8.57 14.66
C GLY A 481 23.45 -7.14 14.59
N SER A 482 23.22 -6.34 15.63
CA SER A 482 23.79 -4.99 15.74
C SER A 482 24.90 -4.95 16.77
N SER A 483 26.11 -4.53 16.38
CA SER A 483 27.24 -4.28 17.29
C SER A 483 27.04 -3.03 18.16
N SER A 484 26.22 -2.09 17.69
CA SER A 484 25.93 -0.83 18.38
C SER A 484 24.84 -1.00 19.45
N SER A 485 23.96 -2.00 19.29
CA SER A 485 22.93 -2.35 20.27
C SER A 485 23.47 -3.38 21.27
N GLY A 486 23.80 -2.93 22.48
CA GLY A 486 24.25 -3.82 23.55
C GLY A 486 23.24 -4.94 23.84
N ILE A 487 21.94 -4.62 23.87
CA ILE A 487 20.89 -5.59 24.20
C ILE A 487 20.77 -6.68 23.14
N LEU A 488 20.62 -6.31 21.87
CA LEU A 488 20.46 -7.27 20.77
C LEU A 488 21.72 -8.14 20.60
N ARG A 489 22.90 -7.53 20.76
CA ARG A 489 24.16 -8.25 20.74
C ARG A 489 24.24 -9.31 21.84
N GLU A 490 23.92 -8.95 23.08
CA GLU A 490 23.95 -9.90 24.19
C GLU A 490 22.96 -11.05 23.99
N ILE A 491 21.77 -10.78 23.44
CA ILE A 491 20.77 -11.81 23.15
C ILE A 491 21.32 -12.84 22.14
N ILE A 492 21.84 -12.38 21.01
CA ILE A 492 22.36 -13.24 19.95
C ILE A 492 23.59 -14.01 20.43
N ILE A 493 24.55 -13.35 21.08
CA ILE A 493 25.78 -14.01 21.54
C ILE A 493 25.48 -15.03 22.64
N LYS A 494 24.58 -14.72 23.58
CA LYS A 494 24.20 -15.67 24.64
C LYS A 494 23.52 -16.91 24.05
N ALA A 495 22.68 -16.75 23.04
CA ALA A 495 22.02 -17.86 22.36
C ALA A 495 22.98 -18.68 21.49
N ALA A 496 23.97 -18.05 20.85
CA ALA A 496 25.00 -18.73 20.06
C ALA A 496 25.99 -19.53 20.93
N GLY A 497 26.30 -19.04 22.13
CA GLY A 497 27.12 -19.73 23.12
C GLY A 497 28.55 -19.19 23.24
N LYS A 498 29.36 -19.87 24.07
CA LYS A 498 30.69 -19.39 24.49
C LYS A 498 31.69 -19.26 23.34
N GLU A 499 31.64 -20.16 22.37
CA GLU A 499 32.53 -20.14 21.20
C GLU A 499 32.30 -18.88 20.36
N SER A 500 31.05 -18.60 20.00
CA SER A 500 30.69 -17.38 19.27
C SER A 500 31.00 -16.10 20.06
N ARG A 501 30.87 -16.12 21.39
CA ARG A 501 31.34 -15.01 22.26
C ARG A 501 32.84 -14.80 22.12
N MET A 502 33.64 -15.86 22.23
CA MET A 502 35.10 -15.76 22.10
C MET A 502 35.50 -15.28 20.71
N ALA A 503 34.86 -15.82 19.65
CA ALA A 503 35.09 -15.38 18.28
C ALA A 503 34.72 -13.90 18.08
N TYR A 504 33.58 -13.47 18.63
CA TYR A 504 33.18 -12.06 18.59
C TYR A 504 34.16 -11.15 19.33
N ASP A 505 34.59 -11.52 20.53
CA ASP A 505 35.55 -10.73 21.31
C ASP A 505 36.93 -10.68 20.63
N ILE A 506 37.35 -11.77 19.99
CA ILE A 506 38.59 -11.83 19.19
C ILE A 506 38.45 -10.92 17.98
N GLU A 507 37.37 -11.04 17.20
CA GLU A 507 37.15 -10.22 16.02
C GLU A 507 36.97 -8.74 16.37
N LEU A 508 36.29 -8.43 17.46
CA LEU A 508 36.15 -7.05 17.94
C LEU A 508 37.49 -6.48 18.43
N LYS A 509 38.36 -7.31 19.03
CA LYS A 509 39.71 -6.87 19.44
C LYS A 509 40.64 -6.72 18.24
N SER A 510 40.58 -7.62 17.27
CA SER A 510 41.38 -7.60 16.05
C SER A 510 40.94 -6.47 15.11
N HIS A 511 39.63 -6.21 15.02
CA HIS A 511 39.01 -5.32 14.06
C HIS A 511 37.96 -4.37 14.71
N PRO A 512 38.36 -3.50 15.66
CA PRO A 512 37.45 -2.73 16.51
C PRO A 512 36.54 -1.71 15.79
N ASN A 513 36.86 -1.35 14.55
CA ASN A 513 35.97 -0.50 13.74
C ASN A 513 35.55 -1.14 12.42
N SER A 514 35.53 -2.48 12.34
CA SER A 514 34.83 -3.15 11.25
C SER A 514 33.34 -2.77 11.25
N VAL A 515 32.81 -2.51 10.05
CA VAL A 515 31.37 -2.24 9.83
C VAL A 515 30.57 -3.54 9.95
N LEU A 516 31.20 -4.68 9.68
CA LEU A 516 30.59 -6.01 9.80
C LEU A 516 31.58 -6.98 10.45
N ILE A 517 31.15 -7.64 11.52
CA ILE A 517 31.89 -8.69 12.21
C ILE A 517 31.17 -10.00 11.95
N ALA A 518 31.81 -10.91 11.22
CA ALA A 518 31.25 -12.22 10.92
C ALA A 518 31.77 -13.25 11.92
N ILE A 519 30.88 -13.99 12.58
CA ILE A 519 31.26 -15.00 13.58
C ILE A 519 30.53 -16.33 13.32
N PRO A 520 31.07 -17.46 13.84
CA PRO A 520 30.39 -18.75 13.78
C PRO A 520 29.02 -18.69 14.47
N SER A 521 28.05 -19.44 13.93
CA SER A 521 26.68 -19.50 14.46
C SER A 521 26.56 -20.16 15.84
N GLY A 522 27.53 -21.00 16.20
CA GLY A 522 27.51 -21.74 17.47
C GLY A 522 26.27 -22.63 17.55
N SER A 523 25.42 -22.39 18.56
CA SER A 523 24.18 -23.14 18.78
C SER A 523 22.97 -22.60 18.01
N LEU A 524 23.12 -21.49 17.26
CA LEU A 524 22.01 -20.93 16.49
C LEU A 524 21.72 -21.76 15.22
N PRO A 525 20.45 -21.82 14.78
CA PRO A 525 20.04 -22.54 13.58
C PRO A 525 20.37 -21.79 12.28
N CYS A 526 21.57 -21.18 12.20
CA CYS A 526 22.11 -20.54 11.02
C CYS A 526 23.53 -21.02 10.68
N LYS A 527 24.06 -20.63 9.52
CA LYS A 527 25.45 -20.94 9.14
C LYS A 527 26.43 -19.92 9.71
N GLN A 528 26.04 -18.64 9.77
CA GLN A 528 26.90 -17.56 10.25
C GLN A 528 26.09 -16.41 10.87
N ILE A 529 26.74 -15.62 11.73
CA ILE A 529 26.16 -14.41 12.33
C ILE A 529 26.96 -13.19 11.87
N PHE A 530 26.28 -12.18 11.32
CA PHE A 530 26.88 -10.92 10.90
C PHE A 530 26.48 -9.79 11.84
N PHE A 531 27.41 -9.34 12.66
CA PHE A 531 27.21 -8.19 13.54
C PHE A 531 27.59 -6.89 12.83
N VAL A 532 26.60 -6.06 12.55
CA VAL A 532 26.82 -4.79 11.85
C VAL A 532 26.92 -3.62 12.82
N LYS A 533 27.89 -2.74 12.56
CA LYS A 533 28.08 -1.49 13.29
C LYS A 533 27.42 -0.36 12.51
N TRP A 534 26.30 0.12 13.02
CA TRP A 534 25.56 1.25 12.45
C TRP A 534 25.05 2.16 13.56
N GLU A 535 25.15 3.46 13.35
CA GLU A 535 24.69 4.49 14.27
C GLU A 535 23.81 5.46 13.48
N PRO A 536 22.57 5.71 13.94
CA PRO A 536 21.67 6.61 13.24
C PRO A 536 22.18 8.06 13.28
N ASN A 537 21.90 8.82 12.23
CA ASN A 537 22.18 10.25 12.16
C ASN A 537 20.89 11.06 12.29
N ASP A 538 20.96 12.25 12.91
CA ASP A 538 19.79 13.15 13.03
C ASP A 538 19.36 13.74 11.68
N ASN A 539 20.25 13.77 10.69
CA ASN A 539 19.92 14.19 9.33
C ASN A 539 19.32 13.02 8.54
N GLU A 540 18.07 13.17 8.06
CA GLU A 540 17.32 12.12 7.37
C GLU A 540 18.02 11.60 6.10
N GLU A 541 18.64 12.46 5.30
CA GLU A 541 19.34 12.04 4.07
C GLU A 541 20.59 11.20 4.39
N ILE A 542 21.37 11.62 5.40
CA ILE A 542 22.55 10.88 5.87
C ILE A 542 22.13 9.55 6.51
N LEU A 543 21.02 9.56 7.28
CA LEU A 543 20.44 8.36 7.86
C LEU A 543 20.06 7.36 6.76
N GLN A 544 19.30 7.80 5.74
CA GLN A 544 18.89 6.96 4.62
C GLN A 544 20.12 6.40 3.88
N GLN A 545 21.08 7.24 3.52
CA GLN A 545 22.26 6.80 2.77
C GLN A 545 23.12 5.80 3.57
N SER A 546 23.38 6.08 4.86
CA SER A 546 24.16 5.17 5.70
C SER A 546 23.49 3.81 5.91
N LEU A 547 22.15 3.78 5.90
CA LEU A 547 21.37 2.56 6.00
C LEU A 547 21.41 1.77 4.69
N ILE A 548 21.34 2.44 3.54
CA ILE A 548 21.55 1.83 2.21
C ILE A 548 22.93 1.16 2.14
N ASP A 549 23.98 1.84 2.62
CA ASP A 549 25.36 1.32 2.59
C ASP A 549 25.53 0.09 3.50
N LEU A 550 24.88 0.12 4.67
CA LEU A 550 24.84 -1.00 5.61
C LEU A 550 24.20 -2.25 4.99
N ILE A 551 23.02 -2.06 4.40
CA ILE A 551 22.24 -3.12 3.78
C ILE A 551 22.98 -3.72 2.59
N SER A 552 23.54 -2.85 1.73
CA SER A 552 24.38 -3.26 0.60
C SER A 552 25.56 -4.10 1.08
N THR A 553 26.20 -3.67 2.17
CA THR A 553 27.33 -4.36 2.81
C THR A 553 26.97 -5.76 3.29
N VAL A 554 25.79 -5.93 3.89
CA VAL A 554 25.31 -7.26 4.29
C VAL A 554 25.03 -8.13 3.08
N VAL A 555 24.26 -7.64 2.11
CA VAL A 555 23.93 -8.41 0.89
C VAL A 555 25.17 -8.87 0.17
N GLN A 556 26.16 -8.02 0.00
CA GLN A 556 27.38 -8.39 -0.71
C GLN A 556 28.18 -9.47 0.02
N ASN A 557 28.21 -9.44 1.37
CA ASN A 557 28.82 -10.51 2.16
C ASN A 557 28.02 -11.83 2.06
N VAL A 558 26.70 -11.75 2.01
CA VAL A 558 25.85 -12.95 1.79
C VAL A 558 26.12 -13.52 0.38
N ILE A 559 26.30 -12.67 -0.63
CA ILE A 559 26.67 -13.09 -2.00
C ILE A 559 28.04 -13.76 -2.01
N SER A 560 29.07 -13.12 -1.44
CA SER A 560 30.45 -13.63 -1.50
C SER A 560 30.64 -14.98 -0.82
N HIS A 561 29.82 -15.28 0.19
CA HIS A 561 29.81 -16.57 0.88
C HIS A 561 28.84 -17.59 0.27
N ASN A 562 28.21 -17.28 -0.88
CA ASN A 562 27.21 -18.09 -1.57
C ASN A 562 26.01 -18.48 -0.68
N PHE A 563 25.63 -17.60 0.23
CA PHE A 563 24.43 -17.77 1.03
C PHE A 563 23.19 -17.32 0.25
N THR A 564 22.04 -17.88 0.62
CA THR A 564 20.77 -17.70 -0.08
C THR A 564 19.63 -17.26 0.83
N SER A 565 19.86 -17.18 2.14
CA SER A 565 18.87 -16.70 3.11
C SER A 565 19.48 -15.85 4.21
N VAL A 566 18.81 -14.76 4.58
CA VAL A 566 19.29 -13.81 5.59
C VAL A 566 18.15 -13.29 6.46
N ALA A 567 18.37 -13.20 7.76
CA ALA A 567 17.44 -12.59 8.71
C ALA A 567 18.00 -11.27 9.27
N PHE A 568 17.28 -10.18 9.07
CA PHE A 568 17.56 -8.85 9.60
C PHE A 568 16.69 -8.56 10.83
N PRO A 569 17.24 -7.99 11.92
CA PRO A 569 16.42 -7.39 12.95
C PRO A 569 15.83 -6.06 12.46
N ALA A 570 14.87 -5.52 13.20
CA ALA A 570 14.44 -4.12 13.10
C ALA A 570 15.55 -3.13 13.56
N ILE A 571 16.68 -3.13 12.86
CA ILE A 571 17.85 -2.29 13.15
C ILE A 571 17.47 -0.82 12.97
N GLY A 572 17.74 0.00 13.99
CA GLY A 572 17.45 1.43 13.96
C GLY A 572 16.04 1.83 14.36
N CYS A 573 15.14 0.87 14.58
CA CYS A 573 13.77 1.11 15.08
C CYS A 573 13.68 1.10 16.63
N GLY A 574 14.78 1.40 17.31
CA GLY A 574 14.91 1.39 18.77
C GLY A 574 14.63 2.75 19.43
N LYS A 575 15.08 2.91 20.69
CA LYS A 575 14.85 4.09 21.56
C LYS A 575 15.58 5.39 21.12
N HIS A 576 15.93 5.51 19.84
CA HIS A 576 16.59 6.68 19.26
C HIS A 576 15.63 7.41 18.33
N ALA A 577 15.79 8.72 18.21
CA ALA A 577 14.86 9.69 17.62
C ALA A 577 14.73 9.59 16.07
N CYS A 578 14.77 8.39 15.51
CA CYS A 578 14.66 8.16 14.07
C CYS A 578 13.22 7.81 13.71
N SER A 579 12.76 8.36 12.58
CA SER A 579 11.46 7.98 12.02
C SER A 579 11.48 6.51 11.61
N VAL A 580 10.67 5.68 12.28
CA VAL A 580 10.50 4.26 11.97
C VAL A 580 10.11 4.08 10.50
N ASP A 581 9.23 4.93 9.98
CA ASP A 581 8.80 4.96 8.57
C ASP A 581 10.01 5.05 7.62
N ILE A 582 10.92 6.01 7.86
CA ILE A 582 12.09 6.21 6.98
C ILE A 582 13.02 4.99 7.02
N VAL A 583 13.31 4.47 8.21
CA VAL A 583 14.21 3.32 8.38
C VAL A 583 13.63 2.08 7.68
N VAL A 584 12.36 1.76 7.96
CA VAL A 584 11.69 0.57 7.43
C VAL A 584 11.52 0.66 5.92
N LYS A 585 11.06 1.81 5.40
CA LYS A 585 10.93 2.06 3.97
C LYS A 585 12.26 1.90 3.25
N THR A 586 13.34 2.45 3.81
CA THR A 586 14.69 2.32 3.24
C THR A 586 15.16 0.87 3.25
N MET A 587 14.95 0.14 4.36
CA MET A 587 15.33 -1.26 4.50
C MET A 587 14.66 -2.16 3.47
N VAL A 588 13.33 -2.06 3.37
CA VAL A 588 12.53 -2.90 2.48
C VAL A 588 12.81 -2.54 1.02
N HIS A 589 12.85 -1.25 0.68
CA HIS A 589 13.09 -0.80 -0.69
C HIS A 589 14.47 -1.24 -1.20
N GLU A 590 15.53 -1.06 -0.41
CA GLU A 590 16.88 -1.45 -0.85
C GLU A 590 16.98 -2.99 -1.02
N MET A 591 16.27 -3.78 -0.20
CA MET A 591 16.17 -5.23 -0.39
C MET A 591 15.38 -5.63 -1.64
N LYS A 592 14.21 -5.04 -1.88
CA LYS A 592 13.44 -5.25 -3.11
C LYS A 592 14.29 -4.97 -4.33
N LYS A 593 14.99 -3.84 -4.34
CA LYS A 593 15.90 -3.42 -5.39
C LYS A 593 17.02 -4.43 -5.64
N HIS A 594 17.71 -4.90 -4.60
CA HIS A 594 18.77 -5.91 -4.76
C HIS A 594 18.24 -7.25 -5.30
N LEU A 595 17.11 -7.74 -4.81
CA LEU A 595 16.52 -9.01 -5.27
C LEU A 595 16.11 -8.94 -6.74
N ILE A 596 15.47 -7.85 -7.16
CA ILE A 596 14.99 -7.66 -8.52
C ILE A 596 16.16 -7.43 -9.48
N GLN A 597 17.01 -6.43 -9.20
CA GLN A 597 18.09 -6.02 -10.12
C GLN A 597 19.12 -7.12 -10.33
N ARG A 598 19.45 -7.87 -9.27
CA ARG A 598 20.44 -8.96 -9.32
C ARG A 598 19.81 -10.33 -9.58
N LYS A 599 18.48 -10.41 -9.73
CA LYS A 599 17.70 -11.64 -9.98
C LYS A 599 18.00 -12.76 -8.96
N LEU A 600 18.19 -12.37 -7.71
CA LEU A 600 18.55 -13.29 -6.63
C LEU A 600 17.34 -14.16 -6.27
N SER A 601 17.57 -15.46 -6.07
CA SER A 601 16.56 -16.42 -5.59
C SER A 601 16.55 -16.54 -4.07
N TRP A 602 16.83 -15.44 -3.38
CA TRP A 602 17.08 -15.44 -1.94
C TRP A 602 15.81 -15.33 -1.12
N THR A 603 15.86 -15.80 0.13
CA THR A 603 14.86 -15.52 1.17
C THR A 603 15.41 -14.50 2.16
N VAL A 604 14.80 -13.31 2.19
CA VAL A 604 15.13 -12.25 3.15
C VAL A 604 14.05 -12.19 4.21
N LYS A 605 14.40 -12.31 5.49
CA LYS A 605 13.46 -12.19 6.61
C LYS A 605 13.75 -10.94 7.44
N PHE A 606 12.74 -10.12 7.72
CA PHE A 606 12.81 -9.04 8.71
C PHE A 606 12.15 -9.50 9.99
N VAL A 607 12.90 -9.64 11.08
CA VAL A 607 12.40 -10.15 12.35
C VAL A 607 12.25 -9.01 13.35
N VAL A 608 11.00 -8.80 13.78
CA VAL A 608 10.60 -7.76 14.72
C VAL A 608 10.22 -8.42 16.03
N ASN A 609 10.74 -7.90 17.16
CA ASN A 609 10.40 -8.47 18.46
C ASN A 609 8.91 -8.27 18.76
N ASP A 610 8.32 -9.21 19.51
CA ASP A 610 6.91 -9.23 19.92
C ASP A 610 6.44 -7.96 20.66
N ASN A 611 7.36 -7.11 21.14
CA ASN A 611 7.06 -5.86 21.84
C ASN A 611 7.15 -4.60 20.95
N GLN A 612 7.31 -4.75 19.64
CA GLN A 612 7.48 -3.66 18.67
C GLN A 612 6.42 -3.72 17.55
N GLU A 613 5.14 -3.83 17.91
CA GLU A 613 4.01 -3.94 16.97
C GLU A 613 3.97 -2.80 15.93
N ASN A 614 4.13 -1.54 16.34
CA ASN A 614 4.20 -0.40 15.40
C ASN A 614 5.33 -0.51 14.36
N VAL A 615 6.42 -1.18 14.70
CA VAL A 615 7.54 -1.41 13.76
C VAL A 615 7.20 -2.56 12.82
N TYR A 616 6.56 -3.61 13.36
CA TYR A 616 6.07 -4.75 12.59
C TYR A 616 5.07 -4.32 11.52
N ASP A 617 4.09 -3.49 11.88
CA ASP A 617 3.06 -3.01 10.96
C ASP A 617 3.65 -2.19 9.81
N GLU A 618 4.64 -1.33 10.10
CA GLU A 618 5.31 -0.57 9.05
C GLU A 618 6.12 -1.48 8.12
N PHE A 619 6.78 -2.52 8.63
CA PHE A 619 7.46 -3.51 7.78
C PHE A 619 6.46 -4.24 6.88
N CYS A 620 5.32 -4.65 7.43
CA CYS A 620 4.24 -5.30 6.71
C CYS A 620 3.72 -4.43 5.56
N LYS A 621 3.40 -3.18 5.86
CA LYS A 621 2.97 -2.16 4.88
C LYS A 621 3.98 -1.98 3.75
N GLN A 622 5.26 -1.78 4.08
CA GLN A 622 6.29 -1.54 3.06
C GLN A 622 6.59 -2.80 2.20
N VAL A 623 6.49 -4.00 2.79
CA VAL A 623 6.66 -5.27 2.04
C VAL A 623 5.51 -5.50 1.07
N LEU A 624 4.27 -5.23 1.49
CA LEU A 624 3.06 -5.44 0.67
C LEU A 624 2.82 -4.35 -0.40
N THR A 625 3.43 -3.17 -0.26
CA THR A 625 3.25 -2.09 -1.25
C THR A 625 3.86 -2.49 -2.61
N THR A 626 3.02 -2.54 -3.66
CA THR A 626 3.41 -2.69 -5.07
C THR A 626 3.85 -1.33 -5.62
N GLU A 627 5.07 -1.23 -6.14
CA GLU A 627 5.72 0.04 -6.49
C GLU A 627 4.99 0.79 -7.62
N ASP A 628 4.25 1.85 -7.28
CA ASP A 628 3.98 2.99 -8.16
C ASP A 628 4.21 4.28 -7.36
N GLY A 629 5.35 4.93 -7.60
CA GLY A 629 5.61 6.29 -7.14
C GLY A 629 6.87 6.51 -6.30
N PHE A 630 8.05 6.48 -6.94
CA PHE A 630 9.05 7.56 -6.85
C PHE A 630 10.01 7.47 -8.04
N HIS A 631 10.28 8.62 -8.66
CA HIS A 631 11.05 8.77 -9.91
C HIS A 631 12.48 8.19 -9.86
N GLU A 632 12.88 7.57 -10.98
CA GLU A 632 14.25 7.21 -11.39
C GLU A 632 15.27 6.91 -10.27
N ALA A 633 15.30 5.65 -9.83
CA ALA A 633 16.53 5.09 -9.27
C ALA A 633 17.60 5.14 -10.37
N THR A 634 18.57 6.06 -10.20
CA THR A 634 19.70 6.24 -11.11
C THR A 634 20.44 4.91 -11.26
N ILE A 635 20.42 4.33 -12.46
CA ILE A 635 21.25 3.16 -12.79
C ILE A 635 22.70 3.62 -12.69
N TYR A 636 23.42 3.22 -11.63
CA TYR A 636 24.87 3.42 -11.56
C TYR A 636 25.51 2.52 -12.63
N GLN A 637 25.94 3.12 -13.74
CA GLN A 637 26.62 2.40 -14.80
C GLN A 637 28.04 2.05 -14.35
N LEU A 638 28.35 0.76 -14.27
CA LEU A 638 29.71 0.28 -14.07
C LEU A 638 30.59 0.69 -15.27
N PRO A 639 31.91 0.85 -15.09
CA PRO A 639 32.79 1.26 -16.18
C PRO A 639 32.76 0.21 -17.28
N VAL A 640 32.52 0.64 -18.52
CA VAL A 640 32.48 -0.25 -19.70
C VAL A 640 33.80 -0.97 -19.96
N THR A 641 34.89 -0.48 -19.37
CA THR A 641 36.23 -1.08 -19.42
C THR A 641 36.39 -2.27 -18.48
N TRP A 642 35.41 -2.54 -17.59
CA TRP A 642 35.49 -3.67 -16.68
C TRP A 642 35.24 -4.99 -17.40
N GLU A 643 36.12 -5.95 -17.18
CA GLU A 643 36.01 -7.32 -17.71
C GLU A 643 34.85 -8.05 -17.03
N LYS A 644 34.00 -8.70 -17.84
CA LYS A 644 32.87 -9.51 -17.34
C LYS A 644 33.41 -10.85 -16.84
N SER A 645 33.28 -11.13 -15.55
CA SER A 645 33.69 -12.40 -14.93
C SER A 645 32.48 -13.13 -14.35
N ALA A 646 32.44 -14.45 -14.51
CA ALA A 646 31.40 -15.32 -13.93
C ALA A 646 31.68 -15.71 -12.47
N GLU A 647 32.91 -15.47 -11.99
CA GLU A 647 33.35 -15.74 -10.62
C GLU A 647 33.66 -14.42 -9.89
N HIS A 648 33.60 -14.44 -8.55
CA HIS A 648 33.86 -13.35 -7.59
C HIS A 648 35.28 -12.74 -7.63
N LYS A 649 35.98 -12.84 -8.77
CA LYS A 649 37.31 -12.30 -9.01
C LYS A 649 37.29 -10.78 -8.97
N THR A 650 38.07 -10.21 -8.06
CA THR A 650 38.18 -8.75 -7.88
C THR A 650 39.44 -8.15 -8.50
N ARG A 651 40.42 -8.98 -8.91
CA ARG A 651 41.72 -8.54 -9.45
C ARG A 651 41.91 -8.97 -10.90
N PHE A 652 42.25 -8.02 -11.76
CA PHE A 652 42.47 -8.27 -13.18
C PHE A 652 43.85 -7.73 -13.57
N THR A 653 44.80 -8.64 -13.80
CA THR A 653 46.15 -8.27 -14.22
C THR A 653 46.11 -7.68 -15.63
N LEU A 654 46.57 -6.44 -15.77
CA LEU A 654 46.61 -5.74 -17.05
C LEU A 654 47.77 -6.24 -17.90
N SER A 655 47.53 -6.40 -19.21
CA SER A 655 48.59 -6.69 -20.17
C SER A 655 49.49 -5.47 -20.37
N THR A 656 50.82 -5.68 -20.42
CA THR A 656 51.78 -4.60 -20.68
C THR A 656 51.60 -3.90 -22.03
N LYS A 657 50.83 -4.52 -22.94
CA LYS A 657 50.54 -3.98 -24.28
C LYS A 657 49.33 -3.04 -24.32
N VAL A 658 48.47 -3.04 -23.29
CA VAL A 658 47.27 -2.18 -23.31
C VAL A 658 47.62 -0.75 -22.90
N HIS A 659 46.93 0.22 -23.52
CA HIS A 659 47.16 1.65 -23.26
C HIS A 659 46.98 2.01 -21.78
N GLU A 660 45.98 1.40 -21.12
CA GLU A 660 45.72 1.57 -19.69
C GLU A 660 46.95 1.25 -18.83
N TYR A 661 47.61 0.12 -19.07
CA TYR A 661 48.85 -0.26 -18.37
C TYR A 661 49.94 0.80 -18.56
N GLN A 662 50.18 1.21 -19.82
CA GLN A 662 51.24 2.15 -20.17
C GLN A 662 51.04 3.51 -19.49
N THR A 663 49.79 3.99 -19.42
CA THR A 663 49.45 5.23 -18.73
C THR A 663 49.70 5.13 -17.22
N ILE A 664 49.25 4.05 -16.57
CA ILE A 664 49.45 3.90 -15.12
C ILE A 664 50.93 3.72 -14.78
N ALA A 665 51.67 2.92 -15.56
CA ALA A 665 53.11 2.73 -15.38
C ALA A 665 53.88 4.05 -15.51
N SER A 666 53.64 4.81 -16.59
CA SER A 666 54.30 6.12 -16.80
C SER A 666 53.99 7.11 -15.68
N ASN A 667 52.75 7.16 -15.21
CA ASN A 667 52.36 8.06 -14.11
C ASN A 667 53.00 7.64 -12.78
N PHE A 668 53.12 6.34 -12.55
CA PHE A 668 53.78 5.80 -11.35
C PHE A 668 55.28 6.11 -11.35
N ASP A 669 55.98 5.89 -12.47
CA ASP A 669 57.40 6.20 -12.61
C ASP A 669 57.70 7.68 -12.37
N GLN A 670 56.86 8.57 -12.92
CA GLN A 670 56.94 10.01 -12.70
C GLN A 670 56.70 10.35 -11.21
N ALA A 671 55.67 9.77 -10.59
CA ALA A 671 55.34 10.00 -9.19
C ALA A 671 56.43 9.48 -8.23
N MET A 672 57.13 8.43 -8.63
CA MET A 672 58.24 7.85 -7.89
C MET A 672 59.58 8.57 -8.14
N LYS A 673 59.61 9.58 -9.01
CA LYS A 673 60.79 10.43 -9.31
C LYS A 673 62.03 9.61 -9.70
N GLY A 674 61.83 8.53 -10.46
CA GLY A 674 62.89 7.64 -10.92
C GLY A 674 63.47 6.67 -9.87
N LYS A 675 62.76 6.43 -8.76
CA LYS A 675 63.15 5.44 -7.73
C LYS A 675 62.18 4.25 -7.76
N TYR A 676 62.66 3.02 -7.58
CA TYR A 676 61.81 1.82 -7.49
C TYR A 676 60.82 1.67 -8.67
N THR A 677 61.34 1.78 -9.89
CA THR A 677 60.57 1.81 -11.15
C THR A 677 60.38 0.43 -11.78
N ASP A 678 60.86 -0.64 -11.14
CA ASP A 678 60.74 -2.00 -11.66
C ASP A 678 59.34 -2.56 -11.37
N ILE A 679 58.36 -2.15 -12.19
CA ILE A 679 56.98 -2.63 -12.10
C ILE A 679 56.91 -4.09 -12.56
N ILE A 680 56.44 -4.95 -11.66
CA ILE A 680 56.24 -6.39 -11.92
C ILE A 680 54.87 -6.61 -12.57
N LYS A 681 53.82 -6.00 -12.00
CA LYS A 681 52.45 -6.10 -12.50
C LYS A 681 51.58 -4.94 -12.01
N ILE A 682 50.54 -4.66 -12.78
CA ILE A 682 49.46 -3.74 -12.43
C ILE A 682 48.15 -4.52 -12.50
N GLU A 683 47.41 -4.51 -11.41
CA GLU A 683 46.12 -5.20 -11.30
C GLU A 683 45.01 -4.17 -11.16
N ARG A 684 44.07 -4.16 -12.12
CA ARG A 684 42.84 -3.37 -12.02
C ARG A 684 41.90 -4.05 -11.03
N ILE A 685 41.40 -3.26 -10.07
CA ILE A 685 40.51 -3.75 -9.04
C ILE A 685 39.07 -3.50 -9.48
N GLN A 686 38.31 -4.57 -9.67
CA GLN A 686 36.91 -4.54 -10.07
C GLN A 686 36.04 -5.02 -8.92
N ASN A 687 36.01 -4.25 -7.84
CA ASN A 687 35.12 -4.51 -6.72
C ASN A 687 33.84 -3.68 -6.89
N GLU A 688 32.82 -4.27 -7.54
CA GLU A 688 31.53 -3.62 -7.80
C GLU A 688 30.89 -3.06 -6.53
N ARG A 689 31.02 -3.80 -5.43
CA ARG A 689 30.48 -3.45 -4.12
C ARG A 689 30.95 -2.07 -3.67
N TRP A 690 32.27 -1.89 -3.62
CA TRP A 690 32.87 -0.67 -3.11
C TRP A 690 32.84 0.45 -4.14
N TYR A 691 32.82 0.10 -5.43
CA TYR A 691 32.66 1.08 -6.49
C TYR A 691 31.27 1.73 -6.48
N MET A 692 30.21 0.97 -6.22
CA MET A 692 28.85 1.52 -6.10
C MET A 692 28.72 2.47 -4.90
N GLN A 693 29.28 2.12 -3.75
CA GLN A 693 29.30 3.01 -2.57
C GLN A 693 30.09 4.28 -2.86
N TYR A 694 31.24 4.14 -3.51
CA TYR A 694 32.04 5.26 -3.97
C TYR A 694 31.26 6.20 -4.91
N LEU A 695 30.56 5.66 -5.92
CA LEU A 695 29.75 6.45 -6.86
C LEU A 695 28.60 7.20 -6.17
N ALA A 696 27.97 6.59 -5.16
CA ALA A 696 26.93 7.23 -4.37
C ALA A 696 27.49 8.47 -3.64
N HIS A 697 28.65 8.33 -2.99
CA HIS A 697 29.34 9.46 -2.36
C HIS A 697 29.80 10.52 -3.37
N THR A 698 30.25 10.12 -4.56
CA THR A 698 30.61 11.07 -5.63
C THR A 698 29.41 11.92 -6.06
N LYS A 699 28.22 11.33 -6.13
CA LYS A 699 26.98 12.04 -6.48
C LYS A 699 26.59 13.07 -5.40
N ASP A 700 26.70 12.71 -4.12
CA ASP A 700 26.51 13.65 -2.99
C ASP A 700 27.49 14.83 -3.11
N PHE A 701 28.79 14.54 -3.25
CA PHE A 701 29.82 15.56 -3.32
C PHE A 701 29.59 16.51 -4.50
N ARG A 702 29.23 15.99 -5.68
CA ARG A 702 28.90 16.81 -6.85
C ARG A 702 27.71 17.72 -6.60
N LYS A 703 26.63 17.21 -5.99
CA LYS A 703 25.43 18.02 -5.67
C LYS A 703 25.73 19.11 -4.65
N ARG A 704 26.40 18.76 -3.56
CA ARG A 704 26.63 19.65 -2.42
C ARG A 704 27.70 20.70 -2.67
N LEU A 705 28.75 20.35 -3.43
CA LEU A 705 29.92 21.20 -3.61
C LEU A 705 29.99 21.87 -4.99
N ASN A 706 29.25 21.35 -5.98
CA ASN A 706 29.21 21.83 -7.36
C ASN A 706 30.61 22.05 -7.98
N MET A 707 31.56 21.16 -7.66
CA MET A 707 32.93 21.18 -8.16
C MET A 707 33.48 19.75 -8.25
N ASP A 708 34.52 19.53 -9.05
CA ASP A 708 35.22 18.25 -9.08
C ASP A 708 36.10 18.12 -7.82
N THR A 709 35.82 17.09 -7.04
CA THR A 709 36.41 16.88 -5.72
C THR A 709 37.11 15.53 -5.60
N GLU A 710 37.19 14.80 -6.70
CA GLU A 710 37.92 13.55 -6.80
C GLU A 710 39.40 13.81 -7.11
N LYS A 711 40.30 13.09 -6.44
CA LYS A 711 41.73 13.04 -6.76
C LYS A 711 42.17 11.60 -6.90
N ARG A 712 43.14 11.38 -7.80
CA ARG A 712 43.89 10.12 -7.86
C ARG A 712 45.10 10.21 -6.94
N LEU A 713 45.12 9.39 -5.90
CA LEU A 713 46.13 9.43 -4.84
C LEU A 713 46.68 8.03 -4.53
N TYR A 714 47.89 8.00 -3.99
CA TYR A 714 48.61 6.80 -3.63
C TYR A 714 48.39 6.39 -2.17
N HIS A 715 48.35 5.08 -1.93
CA HIS A 715 48.30 4.49 -0.60
C HIS A 715 49.25 3.28 -0.54
N GLY A 716 50.33 3.41 0.24
CA GLY A 716 51.30 2.34 0.44
C GLY A 716 50.94 1.47 1.63
N CYS A 717 50.99 0.14 1.45
CA CYS A 717 50.71 -0.81 2.51
C CYS A 717 51.49 -2.12 2.30
N PRO A 718 51.61 -2.98 3.32
CA PRO A 718 52.12 -4.35 3.16
C PRO A 718 51.15 -5.23 2.35
N GLU A 719 51.67 -6.28 1.70
CA GLU A 719 50.89 -7.20 0.86
C GLU A 719 49.67 -7.80 1.58
N GLN A 720 49.83 -8.17 2.86
CA GLN A 720 48.72 -8.69 3.68
C GLN A 720 47.58 -7.66 3.81
N ALA A 721 47.91 -6.39 4.04
CA ALA A 721 46.91 -5.32 4.14
C ALA A 721 46.29 -5.00 2.79
N ALA A 722 47.05 -5.11 1.69
CA ALA A 722 46.52 -4.93 0.35
C ALA A 722 45.44 -5.97 0.01
N ASN A 723 45.61 -7.22 0.47
CA ASN A 723 44.59 -8.24 0.27
C ASN A 723 43.27 -7.87 0.96
N THR A 724 43.34 -7.44 2.22
CA THR A 724 42.17 -6.96 2.97
C THR A 724 41.54 -5.74 2.31
N ILE A 725 42.31 -4.74 1.86
CA ILE A 725 41.76 -3.53 1.23
C ILE A 725 41.01 -3.84 -0.07
N ILE A 726 41.47 -4.84 -0.85
CA ILE A 726 40.80 -5.25 -2.09
C ILE A 726 39.44 -5.90 -1.82
N GLU A 727 39.32 -6.62 -0.71
CA GLU A 727 38.10 -7.32 -0.30
C GLU A 727 37.14 -6.39 0.45
N ASP A 728 37.66 -5.59 1.39
CA ASP A 728 36.91 -4.88 2.44
C ASP A 728 37.04 -3.35 2.42
N CYS A 729 37.58 -2.78 1.33
CA CYS A 729 37.86 -1.36 1.12
C CYS A 729 38.87 -0.72 2.09
N PHE A 730 39.09 0.59 1.88
CA PHE A 730 39.84 1.40 2.83
C PHE A 730 39.01 1.58 4.10
N ASN A 731 39.48 1.00 5.19
CA ASN A 731 38.76 1.01 6.44
C ASN A 731 39.48 1.94 7.45
N ARG A 732 38.81 3.04 7.85
CA ARG A 732 39.37 3.99 8.82
C ARG A 732 39.62 3.38 10.20
N SER A 733 39.11 2.18 10.46
CA SER A 733 39.35 1.45 11.70
C SER A 733 40.83 1.16 11.97
N TYR A 734 41.62 1.03 10.90
CA TYR A 734 43.06 0.80 10.94
C TYR A 734 43.86 2.11 10.99
N ALA A 735 43.20 3.26 11.14
CA ALA A 735 43.88 4.54 11.28
C ALA A 735 44.80 4.52 12.51
N GLY A 736 46.03 5.03 12.34
CA GLY A 736 47.00 5.17 13.41
C GLY A 736 48.05 4.07 13.54
N VAL A 737 47.97 3.00 12.73
CA VAL A 737 49.05 1.99 12.61
C VAL A 737 50.40 2.64 12.29
N ASN A 738 50.39 3.73 11.51
CA ASN A 738 51.57 4.48 11.09
C ASN A 738 51.60 5.93 11.64
N GLY A 739 50.81 6.22 12.68
CA GLY A 739 50.62 7.55 13.25
C GLY A 739 49.47 8.36 12.63
N THR A 740 48.93 9.33 13.38
CA THR A 740 47.75 10.12 13.01
C THR A 740 48.02 11.63 13.02
N VAL A 741 49.03 12.13 12.29
CA VAL A 741 49.43 13.55 12.40
C VAL A 741 48.32 14.54 12.00
N TYR A 742 47.55 14.23 10.96
CA TYR A 742 46.55 15.13 10.37
C TYR A 742 45.10 14.65 10.55
N GLY A 743 44.89 13.59 11.34
CA GLY A 743 43.57 13.02 11.60
C GLY A 743 43.61 11.52 11.84
N VAL A 744 42.58 11.00 12.50
CA VAL A 744 42.35 9.56 12.67
C VAL A 744 41.44 9.09 11.55
N GLY A 745 42.05 8.84 10.40
CA GLY A 745 41.36 8.42 9.17
C GLY A 745 42.30 7.70 8.21
N VAL A 746 41.86 7.52 6.96
CA VAL A 746 42.68 6.85 5.94
C VAL A 746 43.53 7.88 5.21
N TYR A 747 44.84 7.64 5.18
CA TYR A 747 45.82 8.54 4.59
C TYR A 747 46.06 8.20 3.13
N PHE A 748 46.06 9.23 2.28
CA PHE A 748 46.42 9.15 0.88
C PHE A 748 47.43 10.25 0.57
N SER A 749 48.31 10.02 -0.40
CA SER A 749 49.30 11.01 -0.81
C SER A 749 49.31 11.22 -2.32
N SER A 750 49.46 12.46 -2.77
CA SER A 750 49.78 12.76 -4.17
C SER A 750 51.24 12.44 -4.53
N ASP A 751 52.10 12.23 -3.53
CA ASP A 751 53.49 11.81 -3.71
C ASP A 751 53.65 10.30 -3.42
N ALA A 752 53.94 9.52 -4.45
CA ALA A 752 54.15 8.08 -4.33
C ALA A 752 55.40 7.74 -3.49
N THR A 753 56.44 8.59 -3.51
CA THR A 753 57.65 8.38 -2.69
C THR A 753 57.36 8.48 -1.20
N TYR A 754 56.37 9.29 -0.80
CA TYR A 754 55.87 9.33 0.58
C TYR A 754 55.15 8.02 0.93
N SER A 755 54.26 7.58 0.03
CA SER A 755 53.50 6.32 0.20
C SER A 755 54.43 5.09 0.26
N HIS A 756 55.54 5.11 -0.48
CA HIS A 756 56.54 4.03 -0.47
C HIS A 756 57.06 3.72 0.94
N GLY A 757 57.24 4.75 1.79
CA GLY A 757 57.70 4.58 3.17
C GLY A 757 56.79 3.69 4.04
N TYR A 758 55.54 3.48 3.62
CA TYR A 758 54.54 2.65 4.30
C TYR A 758 54.36 1.27 3.66
N THR A 759 55.08 0.99 2.58
CA THR A 759 55.14 -0.36 1.97
C THR A 759 56.17 -1.23 2.70
N LYS A 760 55.97 -2.55 2.65
CA LYS A 760 56.95 -3.53 3.15
C LYS A 760 57.26 -4.55 2.05
N PRO A 761 58.54 -4.88 1.80
CA PRO A 761 58.89 -5.88 0.81
C PRO A 761 58.49 -7.28 1.33
N ASN A 762 57.92 -8.10 0.45
CA ASN A 762 57.63 -9.50 0.74
C ASN A 762 58.91 -10.37 0.64
N ALA A 763 58.76 -11.69 0.79
CA ALA A 763 59.89 -12.63 0.70
C ALA A 763 60.66 -12.57 -0.63
N ASN A 764 60.02 -12.12 -1.71
CA ASN A 764 60.60 -11.95 -3.03
C ASN A 764 61.18 -10.54 -3.26
N GLY A 765 61.13 -9.66 -2.25
CA GLY A 765 61.54 -8.26 -2.35
C GLY A 765 60.48 -7.35 -2.99
N GLU A 766 59.26 -7.83 -3.20
CA GLU A 766 58.19 -7.10 -3.91
C GLU A 766 57.39 -6.22 -2.95
N ARG A 767 57.04 -5.03 -3.40
CA ARG A 767 56.21 -4.06 -2.67
C ARG A 767 54.94 -3.80 -3.42
N CYS A 768 53.88 -3.44 -2.71
CA CYS A 768 52.59 -3.10 -3.32
C CYS A 768 52.10 -1.71 -2.89
N MET A 769 51.50 -0.99 -3.82
CA MET A 769 50.92 0.33 -3.58
C MET A 769 49.62 0.48 -4.37
N PHE A 770 48.59 1.07 -3.75
CA PHE A 770 47.36 1.40 -4.45
C PHE A 770 47.45 2.75 -5.14
N LEU A 771 46.89 2.84 -6.33
CA LEU A 771 46.41 4.08 -6.95
C LEU A 771 44.89 4.11 -6.81
N SER A 772 44.38 5.11 -6.10
CA SER A 772 42.98 5.17 -5.64
C SER A 772 42.28 6.44 -6.10
N ARG A 773 40.98 6.35 -6.35
CA ARG A 773 40.10 7.52 -6.51
C ARG A 773 39.62 7.96 -5.14
N VAL A 774 39.81 9.22 -4.79
CA VAL A 774 39.57 9.74 -3.43
C VAL A 774 38.76 11.03 -3.48
N LEU A 775 37.62 11.07 -2.80
CA LEU A 775 36.76 12.24 -2.65
C LEU A 775 37.29 13.13 -1.52
N VAL A 776 38.13 14.09 -1.89
CA VAL A 776 38.76 15.00 -0.92
C VAL A 776 37.84 16.15 -0.50
N GLY A 777 36.91 16.57 -1.36
CA GLY A 777 35.95 17.63 -1.04
C GLY A 777 36.61 18.94 -0.59
N LYS A 778 35.94 19.66 0.31
CA LYS A 778 36.52 20.82 1.01
C LYS A 778 37.54 20.32 2.03
N THR A 779 38.79 20.75 1.87
CA THR A 779 39.90 20.34 2.75
C THR A 779 40.22 21.42 3.78
N THR A 780 40.64 21.01 4.97
CA THR A 780 41.26 21.93 5.97
C THR A 780 42.50 21.31 6.60
N LYS A 781 43.30 22.11 7.29
CA LYS A 781 44.49 21.61 7.98
C LYS A 781 44.09 20.64 9.10
N GLY A 782 44.67 19.46 9.06
CA GLY A 782 44.39 18.40 10.02
C GLY A 782 45.18 18.50 11.32
N ASN A 783 44.70 17.80 12.36
CA ASN A 783 45.48 17.52 13.57
C ASN A 783 45.19 16.13 14.13
N ASN A 784 46.03 15.69 15.04
CA ASN A 784 46.03 14.31 15.53
C ASN A 784 44.86 13.90 16.43
N LYS A 785 44.02 14.84 16.87
CA LYS A 785 42.85 14.56 17.71
C LYS A 785 41.55 14.40 16.91
N MET A 786 41.57 14.76 15.62
CA MET A 786 40.38 14.74 14.77
C MET A 786 40.00 13.30 14.41
N LYS A 787 38.94 12.78 15.05
CA LYS A 787 38.37 11.44 14.78
C LYS A 787 37.30 11.44 13.69
N THR A 788 36.75 12.60 13.39
CA THR A 788 35.70 12.82 12.39
C THR A 788 36.09 14.01 11.52
N ARG A 789 35.41 14.17 10.38
CA ARG A 789 35.59 15.34 9.53
C ARG A 789 35.33 16.64 10.32
N PRO A 790 36.12 17.70 10.13
CA PRO A 790 35.85 19.01 10.72
C PRO A 790 34.55 19.61 10.19
N LEU A 791 33.87 20.42 11.00
CA LEU A 791 32.61 21.07 10.58
C LEU A 791 32.85 21.93 9.34
N GLY A 792 32.06 21.69 8.28
CA GLY A 792 32.16 22.41 7.01
C GLY A 792 33.23 21.89 6.04
N PHE A 793 33.99 20.85 6.42
CA PHE A 793 35.02 20.22 5.60
C PHE A 793 34.78 18.72 5.43
N ASP A 794 35.32 18.15 4.37
CA ASP A 794 35.11 16.75 3.96
C ASP A 794 36.35 15.88 4.20
N SER A 795 37.54 16.48 4.19
CA SER A 795 38.82 15.83 4.49
C SER A 795 39.78 16.79 5.18
N THR A 796 40.84 16.25 5.77
CA THR A 796 41.95 17.05 6.27
C THR A 796 43.20 16.83 5.44
N THR A 797 44.12 17.79 5.50
CA THR A 797 45.36 17.78 4.72
C THR A 797 46.53 18.36 5.51
N ASP A 798 47.75 18.08 5.05
CA ASP A 798 48.97 18.77 5.44
C ASP A 798 49.19 20.08 4.66
N GLU A 799 48.21 20.48 3.84
CA GLU A 799 48.25 21.62 2.90
C GLU A 799 49.20 21.40 1.71
N LYS A 800 49.73 20.18 1.54
CA LYS A 800 50.66 19.83 0.46
C LYS A 800 50.21 18.55 -0.25
N HIS A 801 50.65 17.40 0.24
CA HIS A 801 50.55 16.12 -0.48
C HIS A 801 49.63 15.12 0.21
N ILE A 802 49.33 15.28 1.50
CA ILE A 802 48.58 14.32 2.30
C ILE A 802 47.11 14.70 2.37
N PHE A 803 46.25 13.71 2.21
CA PHE A 803 44.80 13.83 2.38
C PHE A 803 44.31 12.72 3.31
N VAL A 804 43.48 13.07 4.29
CA VAL A 804 42.91 12.13 5.25
C VAL A 804 41.39 12.13 5.12
N THR A 805 40.83 10.98 4.78
CA THR A 805 39.37 10.76 4.69
C THR A 805 38.82 10.15 5.96
N TYR A 806 37.55 10.44 6.24
CA TYR A 806 36.87 10.06 7.49
C TYR A 806 35.68 9.12 7.28
N HIS A 807 35.47 8.69 6.03
CA HIS A 807 34.45 7.74 5.65
C HIS A 807 35.05 6.69 4.70
N ASP A 808 34.63 5.43 4.85
CA ASP A 808 35.27 4.30 4.18
C ASP A 808 34.97 4.30 2.67
N ALA A 809 33.78 4.78 2.29
CA ALA A 809 33.37 4.97 0.90
C ALA A 809 33.85 6.29 0.25
N GLN A 810 34.66 7.11 0.94
CA GLN A 810 35.29 8.29 0.30
C GLN A 810 36.42 7.91 -0.66
N ALA A 811 36.88 6.65 -0.67
CA ALA A 811 37.96 6.22 -1.54
C ALA A 811 37.69 4.85 -2.16
N PHE A 812 38.09 4.68 -3.42
CA PHE A 812 38.04 3.41 -4.14
C PHE A 812 39.43 3.03 -4.62
N ALA A 813 39.89 1.83 -4.26
CA ALA A 813 41.14 1.26 -4.74
C ALA A 813 40.96 0.88 -6.21
N GLU A 814 41.59 1.61 -7.12
CA GLU A 814 41.37 1.41 -8.56
C GLU A 814 42.41 0.46 -9.17
N TYR A 815 43.67 0.60 -8.76
CA TYR A 815 44.76 -0.29 -9.18
C TYR A 815 45.66 -0.67 -8.01
N LEU A 816 46.14 -1.91 -8.01
CA LEU A 816 47.26 -2.36 -7.20
C LEU A 816 48.51 -2.47 -8.09
N ILE A 817 49.56 -1.75 -7.73
CA ILE A 817 50.85 -1.77 -8.44
C ILE A 817 51.84 -2.57 -7.60
N THR A 818 52.40 -3.64 -8.18
CA THR A 818 53.47 -4.44 -7.56
C THR A 818 54.79 -4.11 -8.23
N TYR A 819 55.81 -3.73 -7.45
CA TYR A 819 57.12 -3.25 -7.95
C TYR A 819 58.27 -3.65 -7.02
N LYS A 820 59.52 -3.44 -7.43
CA LYS A 820 60.73 -3.63 -6.60
C LYS A 820 61.52 -2.35 -6.38
#